data_AF-A0A7C2X103-F1
#
_entry.id   AF-A0A7C2X103-F1
#
_cell.length_a   1.000
_cell.length_b   1.000
_cell.length_c   1.000
_cell.angle_alpha   90.00
_cell.angle_beta   90.00
_cell.angle_gamma   90.00
#
_symmetry.space_group_name_H-M   'P 1'
#
loop_
_entity.id
_entity.type
_entity.pdbx_description
1 polymer ?
#
loop_
_entity_poly.entity_id
_entity_poly.type
_entity_poly.pdbx_seq_one_letter_code
_entity_poly.pdbx_strand_id
1 'polypeptide(L)'
;MVARMGSSLIVNGALGLLPVLAFLGMLTLSDTFSLVRHGLVARLITSGAAAAAASYLLGAMLVRVFGLADDAFVRLWGPILEEALKALFVVHLIRTNRVGFILDAVIVGFAIGAGFALFENYIYLQALGEGQTAVWIVRGFGTAIMHGGATSIFAIVSQQLIPQDRKGSPARFLPGLAAAVFLHILFNRFLDFPVTSTVVMMVGLAAALGLIQHKDRQSIGQWLDVDFDEYRKLLLEIRAGAFGDDKIGRALRSLRVRLSPPEVAEVVRYVELHTELVLFAEDILKAEARGAPIDVPVEVKSKLAHFHYLEERIGNAVRLVLQRHLKFSRYEFFQLYKLQRDAGQIARMEHAFNTDLLFDEADRDEAKRAYPEIFFALDNPRLREAFVPFDDRANQSKARSRRWGGIAVTLGAVALLVSGAETLYRDLPRMELRAVAASGLAIGLAGILIGAFGLIRRDRKMRWLADRLATERLRQFHFQYYVENAAAILSGAKDPKAAATFVDGRDQALNGFAIGFLARIDEELHEIVHEEDCGDGLLFAGEGESISADDQHLKQYFEAYERLRFNLQLNYCAHVLRESRTFFKRSAIRQAEALGAVTRAGIFGLLVFFGSALFGALAEIDWMRSPVVHSLGVSAAILALAAQTFEEGLQPKREIERMRQYRILLRRTHAKFIAAENPASKIAAMRELESSTYQEMALFLKSNYEAQFVM
;
A
#
# COMPACT_ATOMS: atom_id res chain seq x y z
N MET A 1 19.45 18.05 -24.95
CA MET A 1 20.19 16.84 -25.39
C MET A 1 19.23 15.65 -25.51
N VAL A 2 18.24 15.72 -26.41
CA VAL A 2 17.29 14.63 -26.74
C VAL A 2 17.09 14.48 -28.26
N ALA A 3 17.67 15.37 -29.08
CA ALA A 3 17.55 15.28 -30.53
C ALA A 3 18.78 14.58 -31.12
N ARG A 4 18.57 13.33 -31.57
CA ARG A 4 19.52 12.36 -32.18
C ARG A 4 20.17 11.35 -31.22
N MET A 5 19.37 10.52 -30.55
CA MET A 5 19.78 9.13 -30.37
C MET A 5 19.64 8.43 -31.73
N GLY A 6 20.71 7.84 -32.26
CA GLY A 6 20.63 7.01 -33.48
C GLY A 6 19.66 5.85 -33.26
N SER A 7 18.91 5.47 -34.31
CA SER A 7 17.98 4.33 -34.27
C SER A 7 18.67 3.03 -33.82
N SER A 8 19.96 2.89 -34.13
CA SER A 8 20.89 1.84 -33.68
C SER A 8 20.97 1.73 -32.16
N LEU A 9 21.09 2.85 -31.44
CA LEU A 9 21.24 2.89 -29.98
C LEU A 9 19.96 2.45 -29.25
N ILE A 10 18.78 2.83 -29.78
CA ILE A 10 17.48 2.43 -29.23
C ILE A 10 17.29 0.92 -29.38
N VAL A 11 17.60 0.37 -30.56
CA VAL A 11 17.49 -1.07 -30.83
C VAL A 11 18.47 -1.87 -29.96
N ASN A 12 19.73 -1.43 -29.90
CA ASN A 12 20.76 -2.07 -29.09
C ASN A 12 20.44 -2.01 -27.58
N GLY A 13 19.91 -0.89 -27.10
CA GLY A 13 19.45 -0.75 -25.72
C GLY A 13 18.25 -1.66 -25.41
N ALA A 14 17.29 -1.76 -26.32
CA ALA A 14 16.16 -2.69 -26.18
C ALA A 14 16.63 -4.15 -26.11
N LEU A 15 17.55 -4.56 -26.99
CA LEU A 15 18.09 -5.93 -27.02
C LEU A 15 18.95 -6.27 -25.81
N GLY A 16 19.67 -5.29 -25.24
CA GLY A 16 20.47 -5.48 -24.04
C GLY A 16 19.66 -5.48 -22.72
N LEU A 17 18.48 -4.87 -22.68
CA LEU A 17 17.73 -4.66 -21.43
C LEU A 17 16.42 -5.45 -21.35
N LEU A 18 15.69 -5.61 -22.47
CA LEU A 18 14.40 -6.29 -22.47
C LEU A 18 14.49 -7.77 -22.09
N PRO A 19 15.47 -8.57 -22.53
CA PRO A 19 15.57 -9.97 -22.13
C PRO A 19 15.68 -10.13 -20.61
N VAL A 20 16.47 -9.28 -19.95
CA VAL A 20 16.63 -9.29 -18.48
C VAL A 20 15.27 -9.10 -17.78
N LEU A 21 14.49 -8.11 -18.22
CA LEU A 21 13.17 -7.83 -17.67
C LEU A 21 12.15 -8.91 -18.03
N ALA A 22 12.24 -9.50 -19.23
CA ALA A 22 11.35 -10.56 -19.68
C ALA A 22 11.54 -11.84 -18.86
N PHE A 23 12.78 -12.25 -18.59
CA PHE A 23 13.07 -13.40 -17.72
C PHE A 23 12.58 -13.19 -16.30
N LEU A 24 12.85 -12.01 -15.71
CA LEU A 24 12.34 -11.69 -14.38
C LEU A 24 10.81 -11.67 -14.37
N GLY A 25 10.18 -11.11 -15.40
CA GLY A 25 8.73 -11.14 -15.60
C GLY A 25 8.18 -12.56 -15.64
N MET A 26 8.77 -13.44 -16.45
CA MET A 26 8.37 -14.85 -16.57
C MET A 26 8.47 -15.59 -15.23
N LEU A 27 9.55 -15.38 -14.46
CA LEU A 27 9.71 -15.96 -13.13
C LEU A 27 8.65 -15.44 -12.15
N THR A 28 8.33 -14.14 -12.18
CA THR A 28 7.28 -13.58 -11.33
C THR A 28 5.87 -14.03 -11.74
N LEU A 29 5.63 -14.31 -13.02
CA LEU A 29 4.37 -14.86 -13.52
C LEU A 29 4.21 -16.35 -13.20
N SER A 30 5.34 -17.07 -13.07
CA SER A 30 5.37 -18.48 -12.68
C SER A 30 5.18 -18.69 -11.17
N ASP A 31 5.10 -17.61 -10.39
CA ASP A 31 4.77 -17.63 -8.96
C ASP A 31 3.26 -17.83 -8.77
N THR A 32 2.82 -19.10 -8.79
CA THR A 32 1.42 -19.51 -8.57
C THR A 32 0.84 -18.97 -7.26
N PHE A 33 1.69 -18.70 -6.26
CA PHE A 33 1.27 -18.24 -4.93
C PHE A 33 1.36 -16.71 -4.76
N SER A 34 1.92 -15.98 -5.74
CA SER A 34 2.05 -14.52 -5.75
C SER A 34 2.62 -13.93 -4.45
N LEU A 35 3.62 -14.61 -3.89
CA LEU A 35 4.22 -14.32 -2.59
C LEU A 35 5.14 -13.10 -2.66
N VAL A 36 5.86 -12.94 -3.78
CA VAL A 36 6.81 -11.82 -3.97
C VAL A 36 6.09 -10.63 -4.59
N ARG A 37 5.78 -9.62 -3.75
CA ARG A 37 5.12 -8.38 -4.21
C ARG A 37 5.98 -7.64 -5.26
N HIS A 38 5.36 -7.11 -6.31
CA HIS A 38 6.04 -6.32 -7.35
C HIS A 38 6.87 -5.14 -6.79
N GLY A 39 6.41 -4.50 -5.71
CA GLY A 39 7.18 -3.43 -5.04
C GLY A 39 8.42 -3.90 -4.28
N LEU A 40 8.51 -5.18 -3.92
CA LEU A 40 9.77 -5.78 -3.46
C LEU A 40 10.69 -6.02 -4.65
N VAL A 41 10.19 -6.59 -5.74
CA VAL A 41 10.96 -6.82 -6.98
C VAL A 41 11.64 -5.54 -7.47
N ALA A 42 10.91 -4.42 -7.54
CA ALA A 42 11.48 -3.13 -7.93
C ALA A 42 12.63 -2.67 -7.02
N ARG A 43 12.51 -2.86 -5.70
CA ARG A 43 13.59 -2.53 -4.75
C ARG A 43 14.80 -3.43 -4.92
N LEU A 44 14.58 -4.72 -5.20
CA LEU A 44 15.66 -5.66 -5.43
C LEU A 44 16.43 -5.34 -6.72
N ILE A 45 15.73 -4.92 -7.78
CA ILE A 45 16.34 -4.38 -8.99
C ILE A 45 17.22 -3.17 -8.63
N THR A 46 16.71 -2.21 -7.85
CA THR A 46 17.52 -1.05 -7.44
C THR A 46 18.72 -1.42 -6.56
N SER A 47 18.58 -2.42 -5.69
CA SER A 47 19.68 -2.94 -4.86
C SER A 47 20.75 -3.62 -5.72
N GLY A 48 20.35 -4.38 -6.74
CA GLY A 48 21.24 -4.97 -7.73
C GLY A 48 22.03 -3.93 -8.52
N ALA A 49 21.35 -2.87 -8.98
CA ALA A 49 21.99 -1.76 -9.66
C ALA A 49 22.97 -1.01 -8.74
N ALA A 50 22.61 -0.83 -7.46
CA ALA A 50 23.52 -0.25 -6.46
C ALA A 50 24.75 -1.13 -6.21
N ALA A 51 24.58 -2.47 -6.16
CA ALA A 51 25.69 -3.41 -6.06
C ALA A 51 26.63 -3.31 -7.27
N ALA A 52 26.09 -3.14 -8.48
CA ALA A 52 26.87 -2.95 -9.69
C ALA A 52 27.67 -1.64 -9.66
N ALA A 53 27.04 -0.53 -9.28
CA ALA A 53 27.71 0.76 -9.13
C ALA A 53 28.84 0.68 -8.07
N ALA A 54 28.59 0.03 -6.93
CA ALA A 54 29.59 -0.19 -5.90
C ALA A 54 30.75 -1.07 -6.40
N SER A 55 30.44 -2.15 -7.12
CA SER A 55 31.46 -3.04 -7.70
C SER A 55 32.35 -2.31 -8.69
N TYR A 56 31.76 -1.47 -9.55
CA TYR A 56 32.51 -0.68 -10.52
C TYR A 56 33.49 0.29 -9.84
N LEU A 57 33.05 1.01 -8.81
CA LEU A 57 33.89 1.96 -8.07
C LEU A 57 35.00 1.27 -7.27
N LEU A 58 34.64 0.19 -6.53
CA LEU A 58 35.59 -0.57 -5.73
C LEU A 58 36.59 -1.31 -6.61
N GLY A 59 36.14 -1.88 -7.73
CA GLY A 59 37.01 -2.56 -8.69
C GLY A 59 38.05 -1.61 -9.29
N ALA A 60 37.62 -0.42 -9.72
CA ALA A 60 38.54 0.62 -10.21
C ALA A 60 39.57 1.04 -9.15
N MET A 61 39.18 1.12 -7.87
CA MET A 61 40.10 1.38 -6.77
C MET A 61 41.09 0.22 -6.58
N LEU A 62 40.63 -1.03 -6.56
CA LEU A 62 41.46 -2.22 -6.33
C LEU A 62 42.51 -2.40 -7.43
N VAL A 63 42.13 -2.24 -8.70
CA VAL A 63 43.07 -2.31 -9.83
C VAL A 63 44.18 -1.27 -9.67
N ARG A 64 43.82 -0.03 -9.31
CA ARG A 64 44.79 1.07 -9.12
C ARG A 64 45.71 0.86 -7.93
N VAL A 65 45.19 0.37 -6.80
CA VAL A 65 45.96 0.22 -5.55
C VAL A 65 46.89 -1.00 -5.60
N PHE A 66 46.41 -2.12 -6.13
CA PHE A 66 47.15 -3.39 -6.11
C PHE A 66 47.89 -3.69 -7.42
N GLY A 67 47.77 -2.83 -8.45
CA GLY A 67 48.44 -3.02 -9.74
C GLY A 67 48.05 -4.33 -10.43
N LEU A 68 46.81 -4.77 -10.25
CA LEU A 68 46.32 -6.02 -10.83
C LEU A 68 46.26 -5.91 -12.36
N ALA A 69 46.68 -6.96 -13.07
CA ALA A 69 46.49 -7.04 -14.51
C ALA A 69 44.98 -7.06 -14.83
N ASP A 70 44.55 -6.24 -15.80
CA ASP A 70 43.13 -6.07 -16.17
C ASP A 70 42.45 -7.41 -16.50
N ASP A 71 43.15 -8.32 -17.18
CA ASP A 71 42.61 -9.65 -17.54
C ASP A 71 42.39 -10.54 -16.29
N ALA A 72 43.33 -10.53 -15.35
CA ALA A 72 43.19 -11.27 -14.09
C ALA A 72 42.08 -10.69 -13.21
N PHE A 73 41.88 -9.37 -13.26
CA PHE A 73 40.76 -8.73 -12.56
C PHE A 73 39.43 -9.17 -13.16
N VAL A 74 39.24 -9.03 -14.48
CA VAL A 74 37.96 -9.36 -15.15
C VAL A 74 37.61 -10.86 -15.02
N ARG A 75 38.60 -11.76 -15.08
CA ARG A 75 38.32 -13.21 -15.09
C ARG A 75 38.18 -13.84 -13.71
N LEU A 76 38.77 -13.25 -12.66
CA LEU A 76 38.82 -13.86 -11.32
C LEU A 76 38.33 -12.91 -10.22
N TRP A 77 38.94 -11.74 -10.07
CA TRP A 77 38.68 -10.85 -8.93
C TRP A 77 37.36 -10.08 -9.03
N GLY A 78 36.97 -9.68 -10.24
CA GLY A 78 35.67 -9.06 -10.54
C GLY A 78 34.51 -9.95 -10.10
N PRO A 79 34.43 -11.21 -10.60
CA PRO A 79 33.40 -12.17 -10.17
C PRO A 79 33.29 -12.31 -8.65
N ILE A 80 34.42 -12.40 -7.94
CA ILE A 80 34.44 -12.52 -6.47
C ILE A 80 33.81 -11.29 -5.81
N LEU A 81 34.24 -10.08 -6.21
CA LEU A 81 33.73 -8.83 -5.67
C LEU A 81 32.24 -8.65 -5.97
N GLU A 82 31.85 -8.93 -7.21
CA GLU A 82 30.48 -8.75 -7.70
C GLU A 82 29.49 -9.66 -6.99
N GLU A 83 29.79 -10.96 -6.86
CA GLU A 83 28.91 -11.88 -6.15
C GLU A 83 28.89 -11.60 -4.65
N ALA A 84 30.00 -11.18 -4.06
CA ALA A 84 30.03 -10.79 -2.64
C ALA A 84 29.13 -9.58 -2.34
N LEU A 85 29.15 -8.55 -3.20
CA LEU A 85 28.31 -7.37 -3.05
C LEU A 85 26.81 -7.69 -3.23
N LYS A 86 26.45 -8.50 -4.23
CA LYS A 86 25.07 -8.99 -4.40
C LYS A 86 24.63 -9.82 -3.19
N ALA A 87 25.51 -10.65 -2.66
CA ALA A 87 25.23 -11.53 -1.54
C ALA A 87 24.81 -10.79 -0.27
N LEU A 88 25.32 -9.57 -0.02
CA LEU A 88 24.91 -8.76 1.14
C LEU A 88 23.39 -8.55 1.22
N PHE A 89 22.75 -8.32 0.08
CA PHE A 89 21.30 -8.09 0.01
C PHE A 89 20.51 -9.37 0.25
N VAL A 90 20.93 -10.49 -0.36
CA VAL A 90 20.30 -11.80 -0.14
C VAL A 90 20.47 -12.25 1.31
N VAL A 91 21.66 -12.08 1.90
CA VAL A 91 21.93 -12.37 3.32
C VAL A 91 21.01 -11.55 4.23
N HIS A 92 20.84 -10.25 3.94
CA HIS A 92 19.91 -9.40 4.69
C HIS A 92 18.48 -9.92 4.62
N LEU A 93 18.00 -10.34 3.45
CA LEU A 93 16.63 -10.84 3.26
C LEU A 93 16.39 -12.18 3.94
N ILE A 94 17.35 -13.11 3.85
CA ILE A 94 17.28 -14.41 4.54
C ILE A 94 17.31 -14.20 6.06
N ARG A 95 18.20 -13.34 6.57
CA ARG A 95 18.30 -13.04 8.02
C ARG A 95 17.13 -12.27 8.60
N THR A 96 16.45 -11.47 7.79
CA THR A 96 15.22 -10.76 8.19
C THR A 96 13.96 -11.60 7.96
N ASN A 97 14.11 -12.89 7.65
CA ASN A 97 13.02 -13.84 7.43
C ASN A 97 12.05 -13.41 6.31
N ARG A 98 12.55 -12.69 5.30
CA ARG A 98 11.74 -12.17 4.17
C ARG A 98 11.71 -13.10 2.95
N VAL A 99 12.38 -14.25 3.02
CA VAL A 99 12.40 -15.30 1.98
C VAL A 99 11.84 -16.57 2.59
N GLY A 100 10.62 -16.95 2.23
CA GLY A 100 9.88 -18.06 2.87
C GLY A 100 10.15 -19.39 2.18
N PHE A 101 10.00 -19.41 0.86
CA PHE A 101 10.07 -20.60 0.02
C PHE A 101 11.29 -20.61 -0.90
N ILE A 102 11.61 -21.77 -1.48
CA ILE A 102 12.72 -21.90 -2.45
C ILE A 102 12.42 -21.07 -3.71
N LEU A 103 11.17 -21.05 -4.17
CA LEU A 103 10.75 -20.21 -5.30
C LEU A 103 10.91 -18.71 -5.01
N ASP A 104 10.62 -18.26 -3.78
CA ASP A 104 10.89 -16.87 -3.36
C ASP A 104 12.38 -16.56 -3.44
N ALA A 105 13.24 -17.49 -3.01
CA ALA A 105 14.69 -17.32 -3.03
C ALA A 105 15.20 -17.17 -4.48
N VAL A 106 14.63 -17.95 -5.42
CA VAL A 106 14.90 -17.82 -6.86
C VAL A 106 14.52 -16.42 -7.34
N ILE A 107 13.28 -15.98 -7.11
CA ILE A 107 12.80 -14.68 -7.63
C ILE A 107 13.59 -13.52 -7.00
N VAL A 108 13.86 -13.58 -5.71
CA VAL A 108 14.61 -12.55 -4.98
C VAL A 108 16.06 -12.47 -5.49
N GLY A 109 16.72 -13.62 -5.60
CA GLY A 109 18.09 -13.68 -6.13
C GLY A 109 18.14 -13.19 -7.58
N PHE A 110 17.20 -13.65 -8.42
CA PHE A 110 17.13 -13.23 -9.81
C PHE A 110 16.85 -11.73 -9.95
N ALA A 111 15.99 -11.14 -9.12
CA ALA A 111 15.69 -9.71 -9.17
C ALA A 111 16.91 -8.83 -8.82
N ILE A 112 17.73 -9.25 -7.84
CA ILE A 112 18.99 -8.57 -7.51
C ILE A 112 19.98 -8.72 -8.67
N GLY A 113 20.14 -9.93 -9.21
CA GLY A 113 21.01 -10.17 -10.36
C GLY A 113 20.56 -9.42 -11.61
N ALA A 114 19.26 -9.30 -11.85
CA ALA A 114 18.66 -8.54 -12.94
C ALA A 114 18.97 -7.05 -12.83
N GLY A 115 18.85 -6.47 -11.62
CA GLY A 115 19.27 -5.10 -11.37
C GLY A 115 20.73 -4.83 -11.69
N PHE A 116 21.59 -5.80 -11.34
CA PHE A 116 23.02 -5.73 -11.65
C PHE A 116 23.26 -5.78 -13.17
N ALA A 117 22.65 -6.75 -13.87
CA ALA A 117 22.76 -6.93 -15.31
C ALA A 117 22.27 -5.70 -16.10
N LEU A 118 21.17 -5.07 -15.66
CA LEU A 118 20.65 -3.84 -16.28
C LEU A 118 21.63 -2.69 -16.17
N PHE A 119 22.23 -2.48 -14.99
CA PHE A 119 23.23 -1.44 -14.79
C PHE A 119 24.49 -1.72 -15.62
N GLU A 120 24.98 -2.96 -15.60
CA GLU A 120 26.15 -3.35 -16.38
C GLU A 120 25.93 -3.10 -17.87
N ASN A 121 24.82 -3.60 -18.44
CA ASN A 121 24.50 -3.40 -19.85
C ASN A 121 24.32 -1.92 -20.20
N TYR A 122 23.81 -1.09 -19.28
CA TYR A 122 23.76 0.35 -19.47
C TYR A 122 25.16 0.98 -19.58
N ILE A 123 26.10 0.62 -18.70
CA ILE A 123 27.48 1.11 -18.76
C ILE A 123 28.17 0.68 -20.06
N TYR A 124 28.02 -0.59 -20.47
CA TYR A 124 28.56 -1.07 -21.74
C TYR A 124 27.92 -0.36 -22.94
N LEU A 125 26.65 0.03 -22.87
CA LEU A 125 25.95 0.72 -23.96
C LEU A 125 26.52 2.13 -24.16
N GLN A 126 26.86 2.80 -23.05
CA GLN A 126 27.55 4.09 -23.09
C GLN A 126 28.98 3.98 -23.63
N ALA A 127 29.69 2.90 -23.29
CA ALA A 127 31.09 2.70 -23.68
C ALA A 127 31.27 2.20 -25.13
N LEU A 128 30.41 1.30 -25.62
CA LEU A 128 30.55 0.64 -26.91
C LEU A 128 29.69 1.25 -28.03
N GLY A 129 28.69 2.10 -27.71
CA GLY A 129 27.88 2.81 -28.70
C GLY A 129 27.21 1.89 -29.74
N GLU A 130 27.45 2.16 -31.03
CA GLU A 130 26.90 1.46 -32.20
C GLU A 130 27.52 0.07 -32.48
N GLY A 131 27.85 -0.70 -31.43
CA GLY A 131 28.32 -2.07 -31.61
C GLY A 131 27.34 -2.94 -32.42
N GLN A 132 27.85 -4.00 -33.08
CA GLN A 132 27.03 -4.93 -33.87
C GLN A 132 25.85 -5.46 -33.05
N THR A 133 24.64 -5.41 -33.61
CA THR A 133 23.38 -5.82 -32.95
C THR A 133 23.44 -7.23 -32.35
N ALA A 134 24.21 -8.15 -32.95
CA ALA A 134 24.43 -9.49 -32.44
C ALA A 134 25.08 -9.52 -31.04
N VAL A 135 25.99 -8.58 -30.74
CA VAL A 135 26.63 -8.46 -29.42
C VAL A 135 25.59 -8.11 -28.36
N TRP A 136 24.62 -7.24 -28.69
CA TRP A 136 23.57 -6.82 -27.76
C TRP A 136 22.54 -7.92 -27.47
N ILE A 137 22.26 -8.79 -28.45
CA ILE A 137 21.45 -10.00 -28.22
C ILE A 137 22.18 -10.91 -27.23
N VAL A 138 23.44 -11.24 -27.52
CA VAL A 138 24.21 -12.16 -26.67
C VAL A 138 24.41 -11.59 -25.26
N ARG A 139 24.68 -10.29 -25.13
CA ARG A 139 24.76 -9.63 -23.82
C ARG A 139 23.42 -9.62 -23.10
N GLY A 140 22.32 -9.27 -23.76
CA GLY A 140 21.00 -9.21 -23.13
C GLY A 140 20.57 -10.53 -22.49
N PHE A 141 20.78 -11.65 -23.19
CA PHE A 141 20.49 -12.99 -22.66
C PHE A 141 21.59 -13.49 -21.71
N GLY A 142 22.86 -13.35 -22.08
CA GLY A 142 24.00 -13.85 -21.34
C GLY A 142 24.14 -13.22 -19.94
N THR A 143 24.07 -11.89 -19.83
CA THR A 143 24.24 -11.20 -18.54
C THR A 143 23.01 -11.37 -17.64
N ALA A 144 21.80 -11.46 -18.21
CA ALA A 144 20.59 -11.79 -17.47
C ALA A 144 20.72 -13.14 -16.74
N ILE A 145 21.20 -14.15 -17.46
CA ILE A 145 21.30 -15.52 -16.96
C ILE A 145 22.47 -15.67 -16.02
N MET A 146 23.61 -15.06 -16.33
CA MET A 146 24.77 -15.12 -15.46
C MET A 146 24.47 -14.44 -14.12
N HIS A 147 24.14 -13.15 -14.11
CA HIS A 147 23.92 -12.45 -12.84
C HIS A 147 22.65 -12.91 -12.13
N GLY A 148 21.55 -13.05 -12.86
CA GLY A 148 20.26 -13.51 -12.32
C GLY A 148 20.36 -14.93 -11.79
N GLY A 149 20.96 -15.84 -12.56
CA GLY A 149 21.14 -17.24 -12.20
C GLY A 149 22.12 -17.47 -11.06
N ALA A 150 23.31 -16.86 -11.09
CA ALA A 150 24.31 -16.99 -10.03
C ALA A 150 23.76 -16.50 -8.68
N THR A 151 23.11 -15.34 -8.66
CA THR A 151 22.49 -14.78 -7.44
C THR A 151 21.32 -15.63 -6.95
N SER A 152 20.53 -16.22 -7.87
CA SER A 152 19.46 -17.17 -7.52
C SER A 152 20.01 -18.43 -6.86
N ILE A 153 21.09 -19.00 -7.40
CA ILE A 153 21.74 -20.18 -6.84
C ILE A 153 22.30 -19.88 -5.45
N PHE A 154 22.92 -18.70 -5.26
CA PHE A 154 23.33 -18.26 -3.93
C PHE A 154 22.15 -18.25 -2.95
N ALA A 155 21.03 -17.65 -3.34
CA ALA A 155 19.84 -17.53 -2.51
C ALA A 155 19.24 -18.91 -2.16
N ILE A 156 19.13 -19.80 -3.15
CA ILE A 156 18.60 -21.16 -2.97
C ILE A 156 19.47 -21.98 -2.01
N VAL A 157 20.78 -22.07 -2.28
CA VAL A 157 21.70 -22.86 -1.47
C VAL A 157 21.76 -22.32 -0.04
N SER A 158 21.82 -21.00 0.12
CA SER A 158 21.82 -20.36 1.44
C SER A 158 20.52 -20.59 2.20
N GLN A 159 19.37 -20.54 1.52
CA GLN A 159 18.07 -20.80 2.14
C GLN A 159 17.94 -22.26 2.60
N GLN A 160 18.48 -23.22 1.85
CA GLN A 160 18.43 -24.64 2.22
C GLN A 160 19.37 -24.99 3.39
N LEU A 161 20.51 -24.32 3.49
CA LEU A 161 21.53 -24.61 4.51
C LEU A 161 21.34 -23.86 5.83
N ILE A 162 20.39 -22.91 5.90
CA ILE A 162 20.16 -22.08 7.08
C ILE A 162 18.77 -22.38 7.67
N PRO A 163 18.72 -23.16 8.77
CA PRO A 163 17.47 -23.40 9.50
C PRO A 163 16.85 -22.12 10.03
N GLN A 164 15.51 -22.06 10.02
CA GLN A 164 14.72 -20.86 10.30
C GLN A 164 14.79 -20.36 11.75
N ASP A 165 15.28 -21.19 12.69
CA ASP A 165 15.22 -20.98 14.14
C ASP A 165 16.52 -20.45 14.78
N ARG A 166 17.58 -20.27 13.99
CA ARG A 166 18.89 -19.85 14.49
C ARG A 166 19.46 -18.68 13.69
N LYS A 167 20.05 -17.70 14.40
CA LYS A 167 21.07 -16.81 13.84
C LYS A 167 22.29 -17.68 13.51
N GLY A 168 22.23 -18.41 12.41
CA GLY A 168 23.31 -19.29 11.97
C GLY A 168 24.60 -18.52 11.77
N SER A 169 25.74 -19.19 12.00
CA SER A 169 27.05 -18.64 11.70
C SER A 169 27.07 -18.09 10.26
N PRO A 170 27.64 -16.89 10.01
CA PRO A 170 27.84 -16.35 8.67
C PRO A 170 28.51 -17.36 7.70
N ALA A 171 29.29 -18.31 8.22
CA ALA A 171 29.94 -19.36 7.44
C ALA A 171 28.96 -20.23 6.62
N ARG A 172 27.69 -20.33 6.99
CA ARG A 172 26.69 -21.13 6.26
C ARG A 172 26.28 -20.53 4.90
N PHE A 173 26.60 -19.27 4.65
CA PHE A 173 26.43 -18.64 3.33
C PHE A 173 27.59 -18.96 2.37
N LEU A 174 28.73 -19.44 2.89
CA LEU A 174 29.93 -19.67 2.07
C LEU A 174 29.72 -20.68 0.95
N PRO A 175 29.04 -21.83 1.14
CA PRO A 175 28.83 -22.79 0.05
C PRO A 175 28.02 -22.19 -1.11
N GLY A 176 26.98 -21.42 -0.79
CA GLY A 176 26.19 -20.72 -1.81
C GLY A 176 27.01 -19.66 -2.53
N LEU A 177 27.80 -18.87 -1.79
CA LEU A 177 28.61 -17.80 -2.38
C LEU A 177 29.70 -18.39 -3.27
N ALA A 178 30.35 -19.47 -2.83
CA ALA A 178 31.34 -20.19 -3.63
C ALA A 178 30.74 -20.73 -4.93
N ALA A 179 29.52 -21.28 -4.88
CA ALA A 179 28.81 -21.74 -6.08
C ALA A 179 28.52 -20.59 -7.07
N ALA A 180 28.03 -19.46 -6.57
CA ALA A 180 27.75 -18.28 -7.41
C ALA A 180 29.03 -17.72 -8.05
N VAL A 181 30.10 -17.55 -7.26
CA VAL A 181 31.41 -17.11 -7.73
C VAL A 181 31.99 -18.06 -8.78
N PHE A 182 31.92 -19.36 -8.53
CA PHE A 182 32.41 -20.38 -9.48
C PHE A 182 31.68 -20.29 -10.82
N LEU A 183 30.35 -20.18 -10.81
CA LEU A 183 29.56 -20.05 -12.03
C LEU A 183 29.88 -18.76 -12.79
N HIS A 184 30.10 -17.66 -12.08
CA HIS A 184 30.48 -16.39 -12.69
C HIS A 184 31.89 -16.48 -13.32
N ILE A 185 32.89 -17.02 -12.61
CA ILE A 185 34.23 -17.24 -13.17
C ILE A 185 34.14 -18.14 -14.41
N LEU A 186 33.33 -19.20 -14.35
CA LEU A 186 33.12 -20.10 -15.48
C LEU A 186 32.54 -19.34 -16.68
N PHE A 187 31.55 -18.47 -16.47
CA PHE A 187 31.02 -17.59 -17.53
C PHE A 187 32.12 -16.72 -18.15
N ASN A 188 32.94 -16.06 -17.31
CA ASN A 188 34.02 -15.18 -17.76
C ASN A 188 35.19 -15.95 -18.40
N ARG A 189 35.29 -17.27 -18.20
CA ARG A 189 36.24 -18.11 -18.91
C ARG A 189 35.83 -18.37 -20.36
N PHE A 190 34.54 -18.33 -20.67
CA PHE A 190 33.99 -18.50 -22.02
C PHE A 190 33.76 -17.17 -22.76
N LEU A 191 34.41 -16.07 -22.35
CA LEU A 191 34.32 -14.77 -23.04
C LEU A 191 34.69 -14.86 -24.53
N ASP A 192 35.56 -15.81 -24.90
CA ASP A 192 36.00 -16.02 -26.28
C ASP A 192 34.94 -16.76 -27.14
N PHE A 193 33.91 -17.34 -26.53
CA PHE A 193 32.80 -18.05 -27.20
C PHE A 193 31.42 -17.62 -26.63
N PRO A 194 31.02 -16.35 -26.82
CA PRO A 194 29.92 -15.74 -26.07
C PRO A 194 28.53 -16.30 -26.44
N VAL A 195 28.35 -16.81 -27.66
CA VAL A 195 27.12 -17.51 -28.06
C VAL A 195 27.01 -18.87 -27.36
N THR A 196 28.09 -19.65 -27.38
CA THR A 196 28.15 -20.97 -26.74
C THR A 196 27.94 -20.87 -25.24
N SER A 197 28.55 -19.88 -24.57
CA SER A 197 28.38 -19.66 -23.13
C SER A 197 26.93 -19.34 -22.77
N THR A 198 26.28 -18.47 -23.54
CA THR A 198 24.88 -18.08 -23.32
C THR A 198 23.95 -19.28 -23.48
N VAL A 199 24.10 -20.08 -24.54
CA VAL A 199 23.26 -21.27 -24.78
C VAL A 199 23.47 -22.33 -23.69
N VAL A 200 24.72 -22.63 -23.34
CA VAL A 200 25.05 -23.62 -22.29
C VAL A 200 24.46 -23.19 -20.95
N MET A 201 24.57 -21.91 -20.58
CA MET A 201 24.00 -21.40 -19.33
C MET A 201 22.46 -21.32 -19.36
N MET A 202 21.85 -20.98 -20.49
CA MET A 202 20.38 -21.05 -20.67
C MET A 202 19.85 -22.44 -20.35
N VAL A 203 20.43 -23.46 -20.99
CA VAL A 203 20.03 -24.86 -20.82
C VAL A 203 20.34 -25.33 -19.40
N GLY A 204 21.52 -24.99 -18.87
CA GLY A 204 21.92 -25.35 -17.51
C GLY A 204 21.02 -24.73 -16.43
N LEU A 205 20.69 -23.44 -16.54
CA LEU A 205 19.82 -22.76 -15.58
C LEU A 205 18.38 -23.30 -15.67
N ALA A 206 17.84 -23.52 -16.87
CA ALA A 206 16.51 -24.09 -17.05
C ALA A 206 16.41 -25.50 -16.46
N ALA A 207 17.42 -26.35 -16.66
CA ALA A 207 17.48 -27.68 -16.06
C ALA A 207 17.59 -27.62 -14.53
N ALA A 208 18.42 -26.73 -13.98
CA ALA A 208 18.57 -26.55 -12.54
C ALA A 208 17.26 -26.09 -11.89
N LEU A 209 16.57 -25.10 -12.48
CA LEU A 209 15.27 -24.62 -11.99
C LEU A 209 14.19 -25.70 -12.09
N GLY A 210 14.15 -26.47 -13.18
CA GLY A 210 13.21 -27.58 -13.34
C GLY A 210 13.39 -28.69 -12.29
N LEU A 211 14.64 -29.06 -12.00
CA LEU A 211 14.95 -30.05 -10.95
C LEU A 211 14.57 -29.56 -9.55
N ILE A 212 14.78 -28.27 -9.27
CA ILE A 212 14.40 -27.64 -8.00
C ILE A 212 12.88 -27.64 -7.83
N GLN A 213 12.12 -27.27 -8.89
CA GLN A 213 10.65 -27.28 -8.84
C GLN A 213 10.07 -28.67 -8.61
N HIS A 214 10.67 -29.71 -9.19
CA HIS A 214 10.24 -31.09 -8.98
C HIS A 214 10.45 -31.53 -7.52
N LYS A 215 11.61 -31.19 -6.94
CA LYS A 215 11.94 -31.51 -5.54
C LYS A 215 11.06 -30.76 -4.53
N ASP A 216 10.73 -29.50 -4.82
CA ASP A 216 9.91 -28.66 -3.94
C ASP A 216 8.47 -29.21 -3.80
N ARG A 217 7.86 -29.67 -4.91
CA ARG A 217 6.50 -30.25 -4.89
C ARG A 217 6.40 -31.54 -4.07
N GLN A 218 7.41 -32.41 -4.12
CA GLN A 218 7.44 -33.63 -3.31
C GLN A 218 7.71 -33.34 -1.82
N SER A 219 8.58 -32.36 -1.54
CA SER A 219 8.95 -32.02 -0.16
C SER A 219 7.81 -31.32 0.60
N ILE A 220 6.98 -30.52 -0.09
CA ILE A 220 5.80 -29.86 0.50
C ILE A 220 4.74 -30.91 0.90
N GLY A 221 4.49 -31.92 0.05
CA GLY A 221 3.49 -32.96 0.31
C GLY A 221 3.82 -33.85 1.51
N GLN A 222 5.07 -34.31 1.64
CA GLN A 222 5.47 -35.19 2.76
C GLN A 222 5.57 -34.46 4.11
N TRP A 223 5.80 -33.15 4.10
CA TRP A 223 5.96 -32.35 5.33
C TRP A 223 4.61 -31.87 5.88
N LEU A 224 3.64 -31.60 4.99
CA LEU A 224 2.25 -31.26 5.33
C LEU A 224 1.54 -32.35 6.15
N ASP A 225 1.86 -33.63 5.91
CA ASP A 225 1.21 -34.73 6.61
C ASP A 225 1.80 -34.98 8.02
N VAL A 226 3.04 -34.55 8.30
CA VAL A 226 3.71 -34.77 9.60
C VAL A 226 3.33 -33.71 10.64
N ASP A 227 3.19 -32.44 10.24
CA ASP A 227 2.83 -31.35 11.16
C ASP A 227 1.34 -31.37 11.56
N PHE A 228 0.46 -31.89 10.70
CA PHE A 228 -1.01 -31.93 10.91
C PHE A 228 -1.44 -32.78 12.11
N ASP A 229 -0.84 -33.97 12.26
CA ASP A 229 -1.15 -34.86 13.38
C ASP A 229 -0.70 -34.26 14.73
N GLU A 230 0.38 -33.47 14.73
CA GLU A 230 0.83 -32.74 15.91
C GLU A 230 -0.17 -31.64 16.31
N TYR A 231 -0.68 -30.83 15.37
CA TYR A 231 -1.67 -29.78 15.66
C TYR A 231 -3.03 -30.34 16.09
N ARG A 232 -3.49 -31.42 15.46
CA ARG A 232 -4.75 -32.07 15.84
C ARG A 232 -4.66 -32.66 17.24
N LYS A 233 -3.52 -33.28 17.57
CA LYS A 233 -3.24 -33.77 18.92
C LYS A 233 -3.18 -32.62 19.93
N LEU A 234 -2.51 -31.53 19.59
CA LEU A 234 -2.41 -30.32 20.42
C LEU A 234 -3.78 -29.72 20.75
N LEU A 235 -4.66 -29.60 19.74
CA LEU A 235 -6.01 -29.06 19.93
C LEU A 235 -6.87 -29.96 20.81
N LEU A 236 -6.75 -31.29 20.66
CA LEU A 236 -7.44 -32.26 21.51
C LEU A 236 -6.92 -32.20 22.96
N GLU A 237 -5.61 -32.09 23.16
CA GLU A 237 -4.98 -31.94 24.48
C GLU A 237 -5.41 -30.63 25.18
N ILE A 238 -5.49 -29.52 24.43
CA ILE A 238 -5.98 -28.23 24.91
C ILE A 238 -7.43 -28.33 25.39
N ARG A 239 -8.31 -28.92 24.58
CA ARG A 239 -9.74 -29.06 24.89
C ARG A 239 -10.03 -30.08 25.99
N ALA A 240 -9.20 -31.11 26.11
CA ALA A 240 -9.28 -32.09 27.20
C ALA A 240 -8.75 -31.55 28.54
N GLY A 241 -8.19 -30.32 28.56
CA GLY A 241 -7.58 -29.74 29.76
C GLY A 241 -6.32 -30.47 30.21
N ALA A 242 -5.72 -31.28 29.34
CA ALA A 242 -4.62 -32.20 29.65
C ALA A 242 -3.24 -31.54 29.57
N PHE A 243 -3.11 -30.30 30.09
CA PHE A 243 -1.86 -29.51 30.10
C PHE A 243 -0.84 -30.01 31.13
N GLY A 244 -0.45 -31.29 31.03
CA GLY A 244 0.52 -31.96 31.90
C GLY A 244 1.98 -31.57 31.61
N ASP A 245 2.90 -32.53 31.60
CA ASP A 245 4.33 -32.32 31.28
C ASP A 245 4.64 -32.15 29.78
N ASP A 246 3.68 -31.66 29.01
CA ASP A 246 3.82 -31.37 27.59
C ASP A 246 4.50 -30.00 27.33
N LYS A 247 4.75 -29.69 26.06
CA LYS A 247 5.48 -28.46 25.67
C LYS A 247 4.70 -27.19 26.00
N ILE A 248 3.37 -27.18 25.83
CA ILE A 248 2.51 -26.04 26.18
C ILE A 248 2.34 -25.95 27.69
N GLY A 249 2.11 -27.08 28.37
CA GLY A 249 2.01 -27.11 29.84
C GLY A 249 3.25 -26.52 30.52
N ARG A 250 4.46 -26.80 30.03
CA ARG A 250 5.70 -26.16 30.51
C ARG A 250 5.75 -24.66 30.23
N ALA A 251 5.30 -24.22 29.05
CA ALA A 251 5.26 -22.79 28.70
C ALA A 251 4.26 -22.03 29.59
N LEU A 252 3.05 -22.58 29.76
CA LEU A 252 2.02 -22.02 30.65
C LEU A 252 2.47 -22.01 32.11
N ARG A 253 3.17 -23.05 32.59
CA ARG A 253 3.78 -23.05 33.93
C ARG A 253 4.82 -21.93 34.10
N SER A 254 5.64 -21.69 33.09
CA SER A 254 6.60 -20.58 33.11
C SER A 254 5.93 -19.20 33.13
N LEU A 255 4.75 -19.08 32.50
CA LEU A 255 3.96 -17.85 32.45
C LEU A 255 3.10 -17.63 33.71
N ARG A 256 2.63 -18.71 34.37
CA ARG A 256 1.81 -18.67 35.59
C ARG A 256 2.54 -18.06 36.79
N VAL A 257 3.87 -18.03 36.77
CA VAL A 257 4.70 -17.31 37.76
C VAL A 257 4.57 -15.79 37.62
N ARG A 258 4.13 -15.30 36.45
CA ARG A 258 4.13 -13.87 36.08
C ARG A 258 2.76 -13.32 35.69
N LEU A 259 1.77 -14.19 35.47
CA LEU A 259 0.43 -13.84 35.02
C LEU A 259 -0.64 -14.30 36.01
N SER A 260 -1.71 -13.52 36.12
CA SER A 260 -2.89 -13.83 36.92
C SER A 260 -3.73 -14.96 36.28
N PRO A 261 -4.59 -15.65 37.05
CA PRO A 261 -5.43 -16.72 36.52
C PRO A 261 -6.31 -16.35 35.30
N PRO A 262 -6.92 -15.15 35.23
CA PRO A 262 -7.64 -14.70 34.03
C PRO A 262 -6.75 -14.54 32.79
N GLU A 263 -5.54 -14.00 32.96
CA GLU A 263 -4.58 -13.81 31.87
C GLU A 263 -4.08 -15.16 31.33
N VAL A 264 -3.91 -16.17 32.19
CA VAL A 264 -3.56 -17.54 31.77
C VAL A 264 -4.68 -18.16 30.93
N ALA A 265 -5.95 -17.94 31.29
CA ALA A 265 -7.10 -18.42 30.52
C ALA A 265 -7.16 -17.78 29.12
N GLU A 266 -6.85 -16.49 29.00
CA GLU A 266 -6.76 -15.78 27.72
C GLU A 266 -5.62 -16.31 26.85
N VAL A 267 -4.48 -16.63 27.46
CA VAL A 267 -3.35 -17.25 26.77
C VAL A 267 -3.71 -18.63 26.24
N VAL A 268 -4.38 -19.47 27.05
CA VAL A 268 -4.86 -20.79 26.61
C VAL A 268 -5.84 -20.62 25.44
N ARG A 269 -6.79 -19.67 25.55
CA ARG A 269 -7.76 -19.40 24.48
C ARG A 269 -7.10 -18.89 23.20
N TYR A 270 -6.06 -18.06 23.32
CA TYR A 270 -5.27 -17.60 22.18
C TYR A 270 -4.60 -18.77 21.45
N VAL A 271 -4.00 -19.71 22.19
CA VAL A 271 -3.34 -20.89 21.60
C VAL A 271 -4.35 -21.86 20.96
N GLU A 272 -5.50 -22.07 21.60
CA GLU A 272 -6.60 -22.86 21.04
C GLU A 272 -7.07 -22.28 19.70
N LEU A 273 -7.40 -20.99 19.69
CA LEU A 273 -7.93 -20.28 18.54
C LEU A 273 -6.90 -20.21 17.40
N HIS A 274 -5.63 -20.04 17.73
CA HIS A 274 -4.53 -20.13 16.77
C HIS A 274 -4.50 -21.49 16.08
N THR A 275 -4.52 -22.57 16.87
CA THR A 275 -4.45 -23.96 16.38
C THR A 275 -5.65 -24.30 15.51
N GLU A 276 -6.86 -23.85 15.90
CA GLU A 276 -8.07 -24.02 15.09
C GLU A 276 -7.97 -23.32 13.72
N LEU A 277 -7.46 -22.08 13.70
CA LEU A 277 -7.36 -21.29 12.47
C LEU A 277 -6.30 -21.83 11.50
N VAL A 278 -5.20 -22.39 12.03
CA VAL A 278 -4.16 -23.06 11.25
C VAL A 278 -4.70 -24.33 10.57
N LEU A 279 -5.33 -25.21 11.34
CA LEU A 279 -5.96 -26.43 10.80
C LEU A 279 -6.99 -26.10 9.72
N PHE A 280 -7.79 -25.05 9.94
CA PHE A 280 -8.80 -24.61 9.00
C PHE A 280 -8.21 -24.05 7.69
N ALA A 281 -7.16 -23.22 7.78
CA ALA A 281 -6.46 -22.70 6.62
C ALA A 281 -5.80 -23.81 5.78
N GLU A 282 -5.36 -24.88 6.43
CA GLU A 282 -4.77 -26.05 5.79
C GLU A 282 -5.81 -26.89 5.04
N ASP A 283 -6.99 -27.12 5.62
CA ASP A 283 -8.09 -27.84 4.96
C ASP A 283 -8.45 -27.19 3.62
N ILE A 284 -8.48 -25.85 3.57
CA ILE A 284 -8.70 -25.09 2.33
C ILE A 284 -7.59 -25.35 1.31
N LEU A 285 -6.33 -25.28 1.73
CA LEU A 285 -5.19 -25.52 0.84
C LEU A 285 -5.18 -26.94 0.27
N LYS A 286 -5.49 -27.95 1.10
CA LYS A 286 -5.60 -29.36 0.67
C LYS A 286 -6.77 -29.58 -0.29
N ALA A 287 -7.87 -28.85 -0.12
CA ALA A 287 -9.03 -28.95 -0.98
C ALA A 287 -8.78 -28.27 -2.35
N GLU A 288 -8.16 -27.09 -2.36
CA GLU A 288 -7.69 -26.44 -3.58
C GLU A 288 -6.67 -27.28 -4.36
N ALA A 289 -5.70 -27.89 -3.67
CA ALA A 289 -4.70 -28.74 -4.31
C ALA A 289 -5.31 -29.98 -4.99
N ARG A 290 -6.47 -30.43 -4.52
CA ARG A 290 -7.27 -31.52 -5.10
C ARG A 290 -8.30 -31.04 -6.14
N GLY A 291 -8.33 -29.74 -6.45
CA GLY A 291 -9.25 -29.14 -7.41
C GLY A 291 -10.69 -28.97 -6.90
N ALA A 292 -10.90 -29.06 -5.59
CA ALA A 292 -12.20 -28.93 -4.93
C ALA A 292 -12.13 -27.86 -3.82
N PRO A 293 -12.12 -26.55 -4.15
CA PRO A 293 -11.98 -25.50 -3.15
C PRO A 293 -13.13 -25.53 -2.13
N ILE A 294 -12.81 -25.24 -0.86
CA ILE A 294 -13.78 -25.13 0.24
C ILE A 294 -14.00 -23.65 0.54
N ASP A 295 -15.25 -23.23 0.66
CA ASP A 295 -15.61 -21.87 1.08
C ASP A 295 -15.26 -21.64 2.56
N VAL A 296 -14.76 -20.45 2.89
CA VAL A 296 -14.44 -20.05 4.26
C VAL A 296 -15.76 -19.76 5.02
N PRO A 297 -16.10 -20.48 6.12
CA PRO A 297 -17.29 -20.22 6.92
C PRO A 297 -17.27 -18.84 7.60
N VAL A 298 -18.45 -18.28 7.83
CA VAL A 298 -18.64 -16.95 8.45
C VAL A 298 -18.04 -16.90 9.86
N GLU A 299 -18.06 -18.01 10.59
CA GLU A 299 -17.53 -18.16 11.94
C GLU A 299 -16.01 -17.96 12.00
N VAL A 300 -15.30 -18.16 10.88
CA VAL A 300 -13.85 -17.94 10.81
C VAL A 300 -13.52 -16.46 10.97
N LYS A 301 -14.42 -15.55 10.55
CA LYS A 301 -14.23 -14.10 10.73
C LYS A 301 -14.28 -13.69 12.20
N SER A 302 -15.28 -14.19 12.95
CA SER A 302 -15.40 -13.89 14.39
C SER A 302 -14.24 -14.49 15.17
N LYS A 303 -13.79 -15.69 14.78
CA LYS A 303 -12.58 -16.32 15.31
C LYS A 303 -11.32 -15.52 14.99
N LEU A 304 -11.13 -15.02 13.78
CA LEU A 304 -10.00 -14.15 13.41
C LEU A 304 -10.01 -12.82 14.19
N ALA A 305 -11.18 -12.20 14.36
CA ALA A 305 -11.32 -10.97 15.15
C ALA A 305 -10.98 -11.21 16.63
N HIS A 306 -11.47 -12.29 17.21
CA HIS A 306 -11.18 -12.67 18.58
C HIS A 306 -9.70 -13.07 18.76
N PHE A 307 -9.10 -13.71 17.75
CA PHE A 307 -7.68 -14.02 17.72
C PHE A 307 -6.82 -12.75 17.81
N HIS A 308 -7.11 -11.73 16.99
CA HIS A 308 -6.39 -10.45 17.04
C HIS A 308 -6.63 -9.67 18.34
N TYR A 309 -7.86 -9.71 18.86
CA TYR A 309 -8.18 -9.12 20.16
C TYR A 309 -7.32 -9.72 21.28
N LEU A 310 -7.22 -11.05 21.34
CA LEU A 310 -6.37 -11.74 22.30
C LEU A 310 -4.89 -11.49 22.03
N GLU A 311 -4.49 -11.41 20.76
CA GLU A 311 -3.11 -11.12 20.33
C GLU A 311 -2.61 -9.76 20.86
N GLU A 312 -3.47 -8.73 20.84
CA GLU A 312 -3.18 -7.41 21.40
C GLU A 312 -3.17 -7.44 22.94
N ARG A 313 -4.15 -8.13 23.54
CA ARG A 313 -4.35 -8.16 24.99
C ARG A 313 -3.25 -8.93 25.75
N ILE A 314 -2.78 -10.06 25.22
CA ILE A 314 -1.69 -10.85 25.86
C ILE A 314 -0.31 -10.20 25.70
N GLY A 315 -0.14 -9.30 24.73
CA GLY A 315 1.08 -8.53 24.50
C GLY A 315 2.26 -9.32 23.93
N ASN A 316 3.28 -8.57 23.47
CA ASN A 316 4.43 -9.14 22.74
C ASN A 316 5.32 -10.06 23.58
N ALA A 317 5.45 -9.81 24.89
CA ALA A 317 6.32 -10.60 25.77
C ALA A 317 5.81 -12.04 25.93
N VAL A 318 4.50 -12.21 26.17
CA VAL A 318 3.86 -13.52 26.29
C VAL A 318 3.87 -14.25 24.95
N ARG A 319 3.57 -13.54 23.86
CA ARG A 319 3.68 -14.07 22.50
C ARG A 319 5.06 -14.63 22.19
N LEU A 320 6.14 -13.96 22.60
CA LEU A 320 7.51 -14.41 22.31
C LEU A 320 7.85 -15.72 23.04
N VAL A 321 7.33 -15.89 24.27
CA VAL A 321 7.45 -17.13 25.04
C VAL A 321 6.66 -18.25 24.39
N LEU A 322 5.41 -17.98 24.01
CA LEU A 322 4.56 -18.93 23.28
C LEU A 322 5.21 -19.33 21.95
N GLN A 323 5.77 -18.36 21.22
CA GLN A 323 6.43 -18.58 19.93
C GLN A 323 7.61 -19.55 20.01
N ARG A 324 8.35 -19.51 21.12
CA ARG A 324 9.47 -20.41 21.37
C ARG A 324 9.03 -21.87 21.58
N HIS A 325 7.83 -22.10 22.11
CA HIS A 325 7.34 -23.42 22.50
C HIS A 325 6.37 -24.04 21.50
N LEU A 326 5.58 -23.22 20.80
CA LEU A 326 4.59 -23.62 19.79
C LEU A 326 5.19 -23.72 18.37
N LYS A 327 6.48 -23.40 18.18
CA LYS A 327 7.19 -23.44 16.90
C LYS A 327 6.33 -22.94 15.72
N PHE A 328 5.87 -21.70 15.80
CA PHE A 328 5.14 -21.08 14.70
C PHE A 328 6.04 -21.08 13.44
N SER A 329 5.80 -21.97 12.49
CA SER A 329 6.52 -22.07 11.24
C SER A 329 6.10 -20.92 10.31
N ARG A 330 6.97 -20.54 9.35
CA ARG A 330 6.61 -19.52 8.34
C ARG A 330 5.40 -19.92 7.49
N TYR A 331 5.08 -21.20 7.46
CA TYR A 331 3.95 -21.76 6.73
C TYR A 331 2.62 -21.43 7.42
N GLU A 332 2.54 -21.46 8.75
CA GLU A 332 1.34 -21.08 9.51
C GLU A 332 1.02 -19.59 9.38
N PHE A 333 2.04 -18.73 9.39
CA PHE A 333 1.84 -17.30 9.13
C PHE A 333 1.29 -17.05 7.72
N PHE A 334 1.73 -17.84 6.73
CA PHE A 334 1.19 -17.78 5.37
C PHE A 334 -0.25 -18.30 5.31
N GLN A 335 -0.54 -19.43 5.94
CA GLN A 335 -1.88 -20.02 6.03
C GLN A 335 -2.88 -19.05 6.67
N LEU A 336 -2.54 -18.45 7.81
CA LEU A 336 -3.37 -17.45 8.47
C LEU A 336 -3.51 -16.18 7.62
N TYR A 337 -2.43 -15.72 6.97
CA TYR A 337 -2.50 -14.58 6.07
C TYR A 337 -3.41 -14.82 4.86
N LYS A 338 -3.33 -16.02 4.28
CA LYS A 338 -4.20 -16.43 3.17
C LYS A 338 -5.65 -16.52 3.66
N LEU A 339 -5.89 -17.16 4.81
CA LEU A 339 -7.21 -17.25 5.42
C LEU A 339 -7.80 -15.86 5.73
N GLN A 340 -6.99 -14.92 6.23
CA GLN A 340 -7.38 -13.52 6.44
C GLN A 340 -7.67 -12.79 5.13
N ARG A 341 -6.92 -13.09 4.06
CA ARG A 341 -7.15 -12.50 2.73
C ARG A 341 -8.45 -13.00 2.13
N ASP A 342 -8.72 -14.30 2.27
CA ASP A 342 -9.87 -14.97 1.68
C ASP A 342 -11.14 -14.69 2.54
N ALA A 343 -11.04 -14.66 3.87
CA ALA A 343 -12.06 -14.07 4.75
C ALA A 343 -12.24 -12.57 4.52
N GLY A 344 -11.18 -11.86 4.11
CA GLY A 344 -11.22 -10.48 3.66
C GLY A 344 -11.85 -10.29 2.27
N GLN A 345 -11.97 -11.36 1.47
CA GLN A 345 -12.77 -11.42 0.25
C GLN A 345 -14.25 -11.63 0.59
N ILE A 346 -14.56 -12.45 1.61
CA ILE A 346 -15.91 -12.51 2.18
C ILE A 346 -16.32 -11.18 2.82
N ALA A 347 -15.38 -10.44 3.44
CA ALA A 347 -15.63 -9.07 3.88
C ALA A 347 -15.95 -8.11 2.71
N ARG A 348 -15.48 -8.39 1.49
CA ARG A 348 -15.93 -7.69 0.27
C ARG A 348 -17.27 -8.20 -0.24
N MET A 349 -17.69 -9.41 0.09
CA MET A 349 -19.07 -9.88 -0.11
C MET A 349 -20.03 -9.30 0.94
N GLU A 350 -19.54 -8.95 2.14
CA GLU A 350 -20.23 -8.08 3.10
C GLU A 350 -20.27 -6.60 2.67
N HIS A 351 -19.53 -6.20 1.63
CA HIS A 351 -19.75 -4.91 0.95
C HIS A 351 -20.87 -5.10 -0.08
N ALA A 352 -22.08 -5.36 0.42
CA ALA A 352 -23.29 -5.50 -0.39
C ALA A 352 -23.64 -4.20 -1.13
N PHE A 353 -23.24 -3.05 -0.58
CA PHE A 353 -23.53 -1.72 -1.13
C PHE A 353 -22.24 -0.92 -1.33
N ASN A 354 -22.02 -0.42 -2.55
CA ASN A 354 -20.93 0.50 -2.87
C ASN A 354 -21.22 1.93 -2.40
N THR A 355 -22.51 2.29 -2.28
CA THR A 355 -22.96 3.65 -1.97
C THR A 355 -24.14 3.65 -0.99
N ASP A 356 -24.23 4.68 -0.15
CA ASP A 356 -25.33 4.83 0.82
C ASP A 356 -26.65 5.25 0.18
N LEU A 357 -26.61 5.82 -1.03
CA LEU A 357 -27.79 6.26 -1.79
C LEU A 357 -28.21 5.28 -2.90
N LEU A 358 -27.59 4.10 -2.97
CA LEU A 358 -27.91 3.03 -3.92
C LEU A 358 -27.84 3.48 -5.40
N PHE A 359 -26.71 4.09 -5.79
CA PHE A 359 -26.47 4.55 -7.16
C PHE A 359 -26.38 3.40 -8.17
N ASP A 360 -25.76 2.29 -7.78
CA ASP A 360 -25.59 1.12 -8.66
C ASP A 360 -26.87 0.28 -8.71
N GLU A 361 -27.14 -0.32 -9.87
CA GLU A 361 -28.29 -1.22 -10.03
C GLU A 361 -28.16 -2.47 -9.14
N ALA A 362 -26.94 -3.01 -9.03
CA ALA A 362 -26.64 -4.11 -8.14
C ALA A 362 -26.92 -3.77 -6.67
N ASP A 363 -26.56 -2.56 -6.22
CA ASP A 363 -26.86 -2.08 -4.86
C ASP A 363 -28.37 -2.00 -4.64
N ARG A 364 -29.15 -1.53 -5.62
CA ARG A 364 -30.62 -1.47 -5.50
C ARG A 364 -31.25 -2.85 -5.44
N ASP A 365 -30.81 -3.77 -6.30
CA ASP A 365 -31.32 -5.15 -6.31
C ASP A 365 -31.03 -5.87 -4.99
N GLU A 366 -29.84 -5.66 -4.45
CA GLU A 366 -29.45 -6.20 -3.15
C GLU A 366 -30.29 -5.59 -2.01
N ALA A 367 -30.50 -4.27 -2.02
CA ALA A 367 -31.31 -3.59 -1.00
C ALA A 367 -32.77 -4.03 -1.06
N LYS A 368 -33.30 -4.22 -2.28
CA LYS A 368 -34.66 -4.72 -2.51
C LYS A 368 -34.85 -6.15 -2.01
N ARG A 369 -33.83 -7.00 -2.16
CA ARG A 369 -33.83 -8.38 -1.62
C ARG A 369 -33.68 -8.42 -0.11
N ALA A 370 -32.81 -7.59 0.45
CA ALA A 370 -32.50 -7.56 1.88
C ALA A 370 -33.60 -6.88 2.72
N TYR A 371 -34.24 -5.85 2.17
CA TYR A 371 -35.20 -5.00 2.88
C TYR A 371 -36.50 -4.78 2.08
N PRO A 372 -37.19 -5.85 1.63
CA PRO A 372 -38.31 -5.72 0.70
C PRO A 372 -39.48 -4.90 1.24
N GLU A 373 -39.71 -4.93 2.56
CA GLU A 373 -40.86 -4.29 3.21
C GLU A 373 -40.70 -2.77 3.30
N ILE A 374 -39.46 -2.28 3.35
CA ILE A 374 -39.13 -0.86 3.53
C ILE A 374 -38.34 -0.28 2.35
N PHE A 375 -38.13 -1.05 1.28
CA PHE A 375 -37.33 -0.64 0.12
C PHE A 375 -37.82 0.68 -0.50
N PHE A 376 -39.15 0.93 -0.48
CA PHE A 376 -39.73 2.19 -0.95
C PHE A 376 -39.18 3.43 -0.22
N ALA A 377 -38.78 3.28 1.05
CA ALA A 377 -38.20 4.35 1.84
C ALA A 377 -36.71 4.58 1.53
N LEU A 378 -35.99 3.50 1.21
CA LEU A 378 -34.56 3.51 0.85
C LEU A 378 -34.31 3.99 -0.58
N ASP A 379 -35.19 3.62 -1.52
CA ASP A 379 -35.04 3.99 -2.92
C ASP A 379 -35.55 5.41 -3.19
N ASN A 380 -34.63 6.32 -3.56
CA ASN A 380 -34.96 7.69 -3.88
C ASN A 380 -34.34 8.13 -5.23
N PRO A 381 -35.02 7.87 -6.36
CA PRO A 381 -34.51 8.23 -7.68
C PRO A 381 -34.38 9.74 -7.87
N ARG A 382 -35.35 10.55 -7.42
CA ARG A 382 -35.32 12.01 -7.57
C ARG A 382 -34.14 12.65 -6.82
N LEU A 383 -33.80 12.14 -5.65
CA LEU A 383 -32.64 12.60 -4.89
C LEU A 383 -31.33 12.27 -5.60
N ARG A 384 -31.21 11.08 -6.19
CA ARG A 384 -30.03 10.72 -6.99
C ARG A 384 -29.89 11.61 -8.21
N GLU A 385 -30.98 11.91 -8.91
CA GLU A 385 -30.99 12.86 -10.03
C GLU A 385 -30.53 14.26 -9.61
N ALA A 386 -30.97 14.74 -8.44
CA ALA A 386 -30.52 16.02 -7.88
C ALA A 386 -29.03 15.98 -7.45
N PHE A 387 -28.53 14.84 -6.97
CA PHE A 387 -27.17 14.67 -6.44
C PHE A 387 -26.10 14.64 -7.52
N VAL A 388 -26.31 13.88 -8.60
CA VAL A 388 -25.28 13.59 -9.63
C VAL A 388 -24.61 14.84 -10.18
N PRO A 389 -25.33 15.92 -10.56
CA PRO A 389 -24.69 17.12 -11.11
C PRO A 389 -23.70 17.77 -10.15
N PHE A 390 -23.98 17.76 -8.84
CA PHE A 390 -23.07 18.34 -7.84
C PHE A 390 -21.84 17.46 -7.64
N ASP A 391 -22.00 16.14 -7.49
CA ASP A 391 -20.86 15.25 -7.25
C ASP A 391 -19.91 15.18 -8.45
N ASP A 392 -20.45 15.13 -9.68
CA ASP A 392 -19.64 15.15 -10.90
C ASP A 392 -18.80 16.43 -10.99
N ARG A 393 -19.41 17.60 -10.77
CA ARG A 393 -18.68 18.88 -10.79
C ARG A 393 -17.65 18.94 -9.67
N ALA A 394 -17.98 18.45 -8.47
CA ALA A 394 -17.07 18.44 -7.34
C ALA A 394 -15.85 17.53 -7.58
N ASN A 395 -16.07 16.33 -8.12
CA ASN A 395 -15.02 15.35 -8.43
C ASN A 395 -14.11 15.84 -9.56
N GLN A 396 -14.70 16.38 -10.64
CA GLN A 396 -13.93 16.96 -11.74
C GLN A 396 -13.10 18.18 -11.31
N SER A 397 -13.65 19.03 -10.44
CA SER A 397 -12.94 20.20 -9.93
C SER A 397 -11.75 19.79 -9.04
N LYS A 398 -11.95 18.83 -8.14
CA LYS A 398 -10.89 18.24 -7.29
C LYS A 398 -9.79 17.59 -8.14
N ALA A 399 -10.16 16.78 -9.14
CA ALA A 399 -9.18 16.11 -10.00
C ALA A 399 -8.34 17.10 -10.83
N ARG A 400 -8.98 18.14 -11.39
CA ARG A 400 -8.29 19.19 -12.14
C ARG A 400 -7.39 20.02 -11.25
N SER A 401 -7.86 20.43 -10.07
CA SER A 401 -7.08 21.19 -9.10
C SER A 401 -5.80 20.45 -8.71
N ARG A 402 -5.91 19.18 -8.32
CA ARG A 402 -4.75 18.33 -7.98
C ARG A 402 -3.75 18.21 -9.11
N ARG A 403 -4.24 18.03 -10.34
CA ARG A 403 -3.38 17.86 -11.52
C ARG A 403 -2.61 19.13 -11.83
N TRP A 404 -3.29 20.27 -11.89
CA TRP A 404 -2.65 21.54 -12.23
C TRP A 404 -1.78 22.09 -11.11
N GLY A 405 -2.21 21.97 -9.84
CA GLY A 405 -1.40 22.31 -8.68
C GLY A 405 -0.12 21.47 -8.62
N GLY A 406 -0.22 20.16 -8.85
CA GLY A 406 0.96 19.29 -8.87
C GLY A 406 1.91 19.59 -10.03
N ILE A 407 1.39 19.93 -11.21
CA ILE A 407 2.21 20.40 -12.35
C ILE A 407 2.92 21.71 -12.00
N ALA A 408 2.22 22.69 -11.43
CA ALA A 408 2.79 23.98 -11.08
C ALA A 408 3.96 23.86 -10.09
N VAL A 409 3.76 23.11 -8.99
CA VAL A 409 4.82 22.87 -7.98
C VAL A 409 6.00 22.14 -8.58
N THR A 410 5.75 21.15 -9.44
CA THR A 410 6.82 20.37 -10.09
C THR A 410 7.62 21.22 -11.07
N LEU A 411 6.97 22.01 -11.92
CA LEU A 411 7.65 22.93 -12.84
C LEU A 411 8.45 23.99 -12.08
N GLY A 412 7.87 24.56 -11.01
CA GLY A 412 8.58 25.50 -10.13
C GLY A 412 9.83 24.88 -9.51
N ALA A 413 9.71 23.65 -8.97
CA ALA A 413 10.85 22.92 -8.41
C ALA A 413 11.92 22.62 -9.47
N VAL A 414 11.53 22.18 -10.67
CA VAL A 414 12.48 21.92 -11.77
C VAL A 414 13.20 23.20 -12.20
N ALA A 415 12.49 24.33 -12.33
CA ALA A 415 13.12 25.60 -12.67
C ALA A 415 14.14 26.05 -11.62
N LEU A 416 13.80 25.91 -10.34
CA LEU A 416 14.71 26.20 -9.23
C LEU A 416 15.90 25.25 -9.20
N LEU A 417 15.69 23.95 -9.50
CA LEU A 417 16.77 22.97 -9.57
C LEU A 417 17.75 23.28 -10.70
N VAL A 418 17.22 23.64 -11.88
CA VAL A 418 18.04 24.09 -13.01
C VAL A 418 18.86 25.32 -12.60
N SER A 419 18.22 26.34 -12.02
CA SER A 419 18.91 27.54 -11.55
C SER A 419 19.94 27.25 -10.45
N GLY A 420 19.62 26.37 -9.51
CA GLY A 420 20.51 25.99 -8.40
C GLY A 420 21.72 25.16 -8.84
N ALA A 421 21.63 24.53 -10.01
CA ALA A 421 22.71 23.75 -10.62
C ALA A 421 23.60 24.57 -11.57
N GLU A 422 23.46 25.89 -11.64
CA GLU A 422 24.20 26.76 -12.59
C GLU A 422 25.70 26.49 -12.62
N THR A 423 26.28 26.28 -11.45
CA THR A 423 27.72 26.06 -11.31
C THR A 423 28.22 24.76 -11.96
N LEU A 424 27.33 23.78 -12.23
CA LEU A 424 27.67 22.50 -12.86
C LEU A 424 27.77 22.57 -14.38
N TYR A 425 27.09 23.53 -14.99
CA TYR A 425 27.00 23.66 -16.45
C TYR A 425 27.52 25.00 -16.97
N ARG A 426 28.16 25.78 -16.10
CA ARG A 426 28.79 27.07 -16.43
C ARG A 426 29.77 26.98 -17.60
N ASP A 427 30.51 25.88 -17.71
CA ASP A 427 31.57 25.71 -18.71
C ASP A 427 31.04 25.17 -20.06
N LEU A 428 29.73 24.97 -20.20
CA LEU A 428 29.14 24.58 -21.48
C LEU A 428 29.32 25.67 -22.55
N PRO A 429 29.36 25.28 -23.84
CA PRO A 429 29.35 26.24 -24.95
C PRO A 429 28.19 27.24 -24.82
N ARG A 430 28.41 28.51 -25.20
CA ARG A 430 27.44 29.61 -25.05
C ARG A 430 26.04 29.29 -25.57
N MET A 431 25.93 28.50 -26.63
CA MET A 431 24.65 28.10 -27.21
C MET A 431 23.88 27.13 -26.30
N GLU A 432 24.57 26.16 -25.70
CA GLU A 432 23.99 25.19 -24.77
C GLU A 432 23.62 25.85 -23.45
N LEU A 433 24.46 26.74 -22.93
CA LEU A 433 24.18 27.53 -21.73
C LEU A 433 22.91 28.39 -21.90
N ARG A 434 22.77 29.08 -23.05
CA ARG A 434 21.56 29.83 -23.39
C ARG A 434 20.34 28.93 -23.51
N ALA A 435 20.48 27.73 -24.07
CA ALA A 435 19.39 26.77 -24.19
C ALA A 435 18.91 26.28 -22.82
N VAL A 436 19.83 25.96 -21.89
CA VAL A 436 19.50 25.55 -20.51
C VAL A 436 18.81 26.70 -19.76
N ALA A 437 19.35 27.91 -19.83
CA ALA A 437 18.77 29.09 -19.19
C ALA A 437 17.38 29.44 -19.75
N ALA A 438 17.22 29.43 -21.07
CA ALA A 438 15.93 29.67 -21.72
C ALA A 438 14.90 28.60 -21.35
N SER A 439 15.32 27.34 -21.25
CA SER A 439 14.45 26.23 -20.83
C SER A 439 14.02 26.37 -19.37
N GLY A 440 14.97 26.66 -18.47
CA GLY A 440 14.69 26.90 -17.05
C GLY A 440 13.73 28.08 -16.85
N LEU A 441 13.94 29.19 -17.56
CA LEU A 441 13.05 30.35 -17.55
C LEU A 441 11.66 30.01 -18.08
N ALA A 442 11.56 29.31 -19.22
CA ALA A 442 10.28 28.92 -19.80
C ALA A 442 9.49 27.99 -18.86
N ILE A 443 10.16 27.01 -18.23
CA ILE A 443 9.57 26.11 -17.24
C ILE A 443 9.11 26.90 -16.00
N GLY A 444 9.94 27.81 -15.50
CA GLY A 444 9.61 28.65 -14.34
C GLY A 444 8.41 29.56 -14.59
N LEU A 445 8.39 30.26 -15.74
CA LEU A 445 7.26 31.09 -16.17
C LEU A 445 5.99 30.26 -16.37
N ALA A 446 6.09 29.07 -16.99
CA ALA A 446 4.95 28.16 -17.10
C ALA A 446 4.43 27.72 -15.72
N GLY A 447 5.32 27.38 -14.79
CA GLY A 447 4.98 27.03 -13.42
C GLY A 447 4.26 28.16 -12.68
N ILE A 448 4.78 29.39 -12.80
CA ILE A 448 4.17 30.60 -12.21
C ILE A 448 2.82 30.89 -12.86
N LEU A 449 2.70 30.83 -14.19
CA LEU A 449 1.43 31.10 -14.88
C LEU A 449 0.36 30.07 -14.50
N ILE A 450 0.71 28.78 -14.44
CA ILE A 450 -0.21 27.71 -14.02
C ILE A 450 -0.57 27.88 -12.54
N GLY A 451 0.41 28.14 -11.68
CA GLY A 451 0.21 28.35 -10.24
C GLY A 451 -0.66 29.57 -9.94
N ALA A 452 -0.34 30.71 -10.56
CA ALA A 452 -1.13 31.93 -10.50
C ALA A 452 -2.54 31.70 -11.03
N PHE A 453 -2.73 31.03 -12.17
CA PHE A 453 -4.07 30.71 -12.68
C PHE A 453 -4.88 29.80 -11.75
N GLY A 454 -4.21 28.91 -11.00
CA GLY A 454 -4.80 28.08 -9.96
C GLY A 454 -5.19 28.86 -8.70
N LEU A 455 -4.33 29.80 -8.26
CA LEU A 455 -4.53 30.64 -7.07
C LEU A 455 -5.54 31.78 -7.31
N ILE A 456 -5.62 32.31 -8.54
CA ILE A 456 -6.39 33.52 -8.88
C ILE A 456 -7.91 33.30 -8.97
N ARG A 457 -8.43 32.06 -8.86
CA ARG A 457 -9.89 31.83 -8.87
C ARG A 457 -10.43 31.28 -7.55
N ARG A 458 -10.57 32.18 -6.56
CA ARG A 458 -11.40 31.97 -5.36
C ARG A 458 -12.76 31.36 -5.73
N ASP A 459 -13.39 31.82 -6.80
CA ASP A 459 -14.70 31.34 -7.28
C ASP A 459 -14.75 29.85 -7.62
N ARG A 460 -13.64 29.23 -8.07
CA ARG A 460 -13.64 27.79 -8.38
C ARG A 460 -13.59 26.95 -7.12
N LYS A 461 -12.82 27.40 -6.13
CA LYS A 461 -12.77 26.79 -4.81
C LYS A 461 -14.12 26.92 -4.11
N MET A 462 -14.74 28.11 -4.15
CA MET A 462 -16.08 28.34 -3.59
C MET A 462 -17.12 27.42 -4.22
N ARG A 463 -17.17 27.34 -5.56
CA ARG A 463 -18.06 26.39 -6.25
C ARG A 463 -17.81 24.94 -5.87
N TRP A 464 -16.55 24.51 -5.73
CA TRP A 464 -16.24 23.15 -5.29
C TRP A 464 -16.73 22.88 -3.86
N LEU A 465 -16.60 23.85 -2.94
CA LEU A 465 -17.12 23.75 -1.58
C LEU A 465 -18.65 23.73 -1.56
N ALA A 466 -19.30 24.57 -2.38
CA ALA A 466 -20.75 24.59 -2.52
C ALA A 466 -21.30 23.28 -3.09
N ASP A 467 -20.67 22.75 -4.14
CA ASP A 467 -21.03 21.43 -4.69
C ASP A 467 -20.86 20.32 -3.64
N ARG A 468 -19.81 20.39 -2.79
CA ARG A 468 -19.62 19.43 -1.68
C ARG A 468 -20.67 19.56 -0.60
N LEU A 469 -20.97 20.79 -0.17
CA LEU A 469 -22.07 21.07 0.76
C LEU A 469 -23.38 20.50 0.23
N ALA A 470 -23.70 20.74 -1.05
CA ALA A 470 -24.91 20.21 -1.68
C ALA A 470 -24.96 18.67 -1.63
N THR A 471 -23.87 17.98 -1.98
CA THR A 471 -23.83 16.50 -1.94
C THR A 471 -24.03 15.95 -0.53
N GLU A 472 -23.37 16.53 0.48
CA GLU A 472 -23.49 16.05 1.85
C GLU A 472 -24.87 16.39 2.44
N ARG A 473 -25.43 17.56 2.15
CA ARG A 473 -26.77 17.93 2.62
C ARG A 473 -27.89 17.15 1.94
N LEU A 474 -27.75 16.77 0.67
CA LEU A 474 -28.68 15.83 0.02
C LEU A 474 -28.62 14.44 0.67
N ARG A 475 -27.43 13.95 1.00
CA ARG A 475 -27.27 12.69 1.74
C ARG A 475 -27.90 12.78 3.13
N GLN A 476 -27.68 13.88 3.84
CA GLN A 476 -28.33 14.11 5.15
C GLN A 476 -29.84 14.27 5.04
N PHE A 477 -30.35 14.92 3.99
CA PHE A 477 -31.79 14.98 3.73
C PHE A 477 -32.39 13.57 3.67
N HIS A 478 -31.76 12.66 2.92
CA HIS A 478 -32.24 11.27 2.81
C HIS A 478 -32.35 10.59 4.18
N PHE A 479 -31.27 10.60 4.96
CA PHE A 479 -31.21 9.87 6.23
C PHE A 479 -31.95 10.57 7.37
N GLN A 480 -31.94 11.90 7.44
CA GLN A 480 -32.75 12.63 8.41
C GLN A 480 -34.24 12.49 8.12
N TYR A 481 -34.67 12.55 6.85
CA TYR A 481 -36.07 12.31 6.51
C TYR A 481 -36.48 10.87 6.87
N TYR A 482 -35.61 9.89 6.61
CA TYR A 482 -35.81 8.50 7.01
C TYR A 482 -35.99 8.36 8.53
N VAL A 483 -35.13 9.01 9.32
CA VAL A 483 -35.16 8.98 10.79
C VAL A 483 -36.41 9.64 11.35
N GLU A 484 -36.77 10.83 10.86
CA GLU A 484 -37.90 11.59 11.38
C GLU A 484 -39.27 11.00 11.02
N ASN A 485 -39.35 10.25 9.91
CA ASN A 485 -40.59 9.67 9.42
C ASN A 485 -40.68 8.16 9.67
N ALA A 486 -40.02 7.67 10.72
CA ALA A 486 -39.97 6.26 11.08
C ALA A 486 -41.37 5.61 11.21
N ALA A 487 -42.32 6.29 11.87
CA ALA A 487 -43.69 5.79 12.01
C ALA A 487 -44.41 5.64 10.66
N ALA A 488 -44.24 6.62 9.76
CA ALA A 488 -44.81 6.57 8.41
C ALA A 488 -44.20 5.44 7.56
N ILE A 489 -42.90 5.18 7.70
CA ILE A 489 -42.22 4.05 7.02
C ILE A 489 -42.78 2.71 7.52
N LEU A 490 -42.92 2.53 8.83
CA LEU A 490 -43.48 1.30 9.40
C LEU A 490 -44.96 1.09 9.01
N SER A 491 -45.71 2.18 8.86
CA SER A 491 -47.08 2.15 8.33
C SER A 491 -47.09 1.75 6.85
N GLY A 492 -46.21 2.34 6.03
CA GLY A 492 -46.05 1.99 4.62
C GLY A 492 -45.61 0.55 4.38
N ALA A 493 -44.83 -0.03 5.30
CA ALA A 493 -44.44 -1.43 5.25
C ALA A 493 -45.62 -2.40 5.43
N LYS A 494 -46.74 -1.92 6.02
CA LYS A 494 -47.99 -2.69 6.19
C LYS A 494 -49.01 -2.40 5.10
N ASP A 495 -49.06 -1.17 4.59
CA ASP A 495 -50.01 -0.72 3.59
C ASP A 495 -49.33 -0.02 2.41
N PRO A 496 -49.44 -0.57 1.18
CA PRO A 496 -48.94 0.07 -0.04
C PRO A 496 -49.44 1.51 -0.27
N LYS A 497 -50.65 1.88 0.20
CA LYS A 497 -51.13 3.26 0.08
C LYS A 497 -50.40 4.22 1.02
N ALA A 498 -50.09 3.76 2.23
CA ALA A 498 -49.26 4.52 3.16
C ALA A 498 -47.82 4.67 2.63
N ALA A 499 -47.28 3.64 1.96
CA ALA A 499 -45.98 3.72 1.29
C ALA A 499 -45.97 4.75 0.16
N ALA A 500 -47.02 4.79 -0.68
CA ALA A 500 -47.15 5.81 -1.72
C ALA A 500 -47.25 7.23 -1.14
N THR A 501 -48.07 7.42 -0.09
CA THR A 501 -48.19 8.70 0.63
C THR A 501 -46.84 9.17 1.19
N PHE A 502 -46.05 8.26 1.76
CA PHE A 502 -44.70 8.57 2.24
C PHE A 502 -43.78 9.03 1.10
N VAL A 503 -43.78 8.33 -0.03
CA VAL A 503 -42.95 8.68 -1.19
C VAL A 503 -43.33 10.06 -1.74
N ASP A 504 -44.62 10.33 -1.89
CA ASP A 504 -45.12 11.63 -2.36
C ASP A 504 -44.72 12.77 -1.41
N GLY A 505 -44.88 12.56 -0.10
CA GLY A 505 -44.49 13.52 0.92
C GLY A 505 -42.97 13.79 0.94
N ARG A 506 -42.16 12.74 0.79
CA ARG A 506 -40.70 12.84 0.70
C ARG A 506 -40.26 13.64 -0.51
N ASP A 507 -40.89 13.38 -1.65
CA ASP A 507 -40.57 14.07 -2.90
C ASP A 507 -40.98 15.54 -2.86
N GLN A 508 -42.13 15.86 -2.24
CA GLN A 508 -42.54 17.24 -1.99
C GLN A 508 -41.56 17.97 -1.06
N ALA A 509 -41.13 17.32 0.03
CA ALA A 509 -40.13 17.86 0.94
C ALA A 509 -38.79 18.09 0.25
N LEU A 510 -38.37 17.19 -0.64
CA LEU A 510 -37.14 17.33 -1.43
C LEU A 510 -37.21 18.53 -2.38
N ASN A 511 -38.36 18.74 -3.03
CA ASN A 511 -38.57 19.92 -3.86
C ASN A 511 -38.50 21.21 -3.03
N GLY A 512 -39.12 21.23 -1.85
CA GLY A 512 -39.02 22.34 -0.90
C GLY A 512 -37.57 22.62 -0.49
N PHE A 513 -36.80 21.57 -0.16
CA PHE A 513 -35.38 21.67 0.16
C PHE A 513 -34.54 22.17 -1.03
N ALA A 514 -34.82 21.72 -2.24
CA ALA A 514 -34.12 22.17 -3.43
C ALA A 514 -34.32 23.67 -3.69
N ILE A 515 -35.54 24.17 -3.51
CA ILE A 515 -35.87 25.59 -3.69
C ILE A 515 -35.34 26.43 -2.52
N GLY A 516 -35.46 25.95 -1.28
CA GLY A 516 -35.11 26.72 -0.08
C GLY A 516 -33.62 26.76 0.22
N PHE A 517 -32.91 25.65 0.03
CA PHE A 517 -31.51 25.48 0.42
C PHE A 517 -30.58 25.35 -0.80
N LEU A 518 -30.84 24.40 -1.71
CA LEU A 518 -29.91 24.16 -2.84
C LEU A 518 -29.83 25.34 -3.81
N ALA A 519 -30.94 26.07 -4.01
CA ALA A 519 -30.93 27.28 -4.84
C ALA A 519 -30.12 28.43 -4.21
N ARG A 520 -29.92 28.42 -2.89
CA ARG A 520 -29.20 29.43 -2.11
C ARG A 520 -27.87 28.90 -1.56
N ILE A 521 -27.33 27.83 -2.15
CA ILE A 521 -26.18 27.07 -1.62
C ILE A 521 -24.93 27.92 -1.35
N ASP A 522 -24.71 28.99 -2.12
CA ASP A 522 -23.58 29.90 -1.93
C ASP A 522 -23.75 30.78 -0.68
N GLU A 523 -24.98 31.20 -0.36
CA GLU A 523 -25.31 31.94 0.86
C GLU A 523 -25.20 31.02 2.08
N GLU A 524 -25.77 29.81 1.99
CA GLU A 524 -25.69 28.78 3.03
C GLU A 524 -24.23 28.40 3.34
N LEU A 525 -23.40 28.24 2.30
CA LEU A 525 -21.97 27.99 2.48
C LEU A 525 -21.30 29.16 3.22
N HIS A 526 -21.66 30.39 2.88
CA HIS A 526 -21.09 31.58 3.52
C HIS A 526 -21.45 31.64 5.00
N GLU A 527 -22.70 31.37 5.36
CA GLU A 527 -23.14 31.32 6.76
C GLU A 527 -22.37 30.24 7.55
N ILE A 528 -22.36 29.00 7.05
CA ILE A 528 -21.72 27.85 7.73
C ILE A 528 -20.23 28.06 7.99
N VAL A 529 -19.48 28.64 7.05
CA VAL A 529 -18.03 28.83 7.24
C VAL A 529 -17.68 29.97 8.18
N HIS A 530 -18.59 30.94 8.36
CA HIS A 530 -18.39 32.10 9.22
C HIS A 530 -18.96 31.94 10.63
N GLU A 531 -19.85 30.97 10.84
CA GLU A 531 -20.42 30.67 12.15
C GLU A 531 -19.37 30.03 13.09
N GLU A 532 -19.45 30.37 14.37
CA GLU A 532 -18.62 29.74 15.42
C GLU A 532 -19.22 28.43 15.90
N ASP A 533 -20.54 28.38 16.06
CA ASP A 533 -21.32 27.19 16.37
C ASP A 533 -22.32 26.93 15.24
N CYS A 534 -22.05 25.91 14.42
CA CYS A 534 -22.91 25.55 13.30
C CYS A 534 -24.23 24.87 13.73
N GLY A 535 -24.42 24.61 15.02
CA GLY A 535 -25.59 23.92 15.55
C GLY A 535 -25.61 22.43 15.25
N ASP A 536 -26.80 21.83 15.32
CA ASP A 536 -27.01 20.40 15.11
C ASP A 536 -27.24 20.00 13.66
N GLY A 537 -27.53 20.96 12.77
CA GLY A 537 -27.75 20.74 11.34
C GLY A 537 -28.98 19.92 10.99
N LEU A 538 -29.96 19.82 11.89
CA LEU A 538 -31.22 19.11 11.64
C LEU A 538 -32.10 19.88 10.65
N LEU A 539 -32.48 19.21 9.56
CA LEU A 539 -33.35 19.74 8.49
C LEU A 539 -34.84 19.69 8.85
N PHE A 540 -35.19 18.80 9.77
CA PHE A 540 -36.56 18.50 10.14
C PHE A 540 -36.70 18.61 11.65
N ALA A 541 -37.66 19.42 12.10
CA ALA A 541 -38.02 19.50 13.51
C ALA A 541 -39.02 18.39 13.81
N GLY A 542 -38.59 17.35 14.53
CA GLY A 542 -39.45 16.20 14.83
C GLY A 542 -39.55 15.91 16.32
N GLU A 543 -40.68 16.29 16.94
CA GLU A 543 -41.27 15.52 18.03
C GLU A 543 -41.77 14.19 17.43
N GLY A 544 -40.85 13.25 17.18
CA GLY A 544 -41.16 12.02 16.46
C GLY A 544 -42.35 11.28 17.06
N GLU A 545 -43.26 10.81 16.22
CA GLU A 545 -44.40 9.99 16.66
C GLU A 545 -43.91 8.75 17.43
N SER A 546 -44.62 8.41 18.50
CA SER A 546 -44.29 7.24 19.32
C SER A 546 -44.43 5.96 18.51
N ILE A 547 -43.35 5.18 18.44
CA ILE A 547 -43.31 3.91 17.72
C ILE A 547 -43.51 2.76 18.70
N SER A 548 -44.40 1.84 18.35
CA SER A 548 -44.60 0.61 19.12
C SER A 548 -43.35 -0.28 19.08
N ALA A 549 -42.87 -0.72 20.25
CA ALA A 549 -41.71 -1.61 20.34
C ALA A 549 -41.94 -3.00 19.72
N ASP A 550 -43.21 -3.40 19.54
CA ASP A 550 -43.59 -4.72 19.04
C ASP A 550 -43.82 -4.76 17.51
N ASP A 551 -43.47 -3.70 16.78
CA ASP A 551 -43.65 -3.67 15.32
C ASP A 551 -42.65 -4.61 14.62
N GLN A 552 -43.18 -5.60 13.89
CA GLN A 552 -42.39 -6.63 13.20
C GLN A 552 -41.39 -6.07 12.16
N HIS A 553 -41.64 -4.86 11.64
CA HIS A 553 -40.83 -4.23 10.60
C HIS A 553 -39.63 -3.44 11.17
N LEU A 554 -39.58 -3.23 12.50
CA LEU A 554 -38.50 -2.48 13.15
C LEU A 554 -37.12 -3.06 12.91
N LYS A 555 -37.03 -4.39 12.80
CA LYS A 555 -35.75 -5.07 12.55
C LYS A 555 -35.19 -4.65 11.19
N GLN A 556 -35.98 -4.72 10.11
CA GLN A 556 -35.54 -4.27 8.80
C GLN A 556 -35.20 -2.78 8.82
N TYR A 557 -36.03 -1.95 9.46
CA TYR A 557 -35.83 -0.50 9.55
C TYR A 557 -34.48 -0.12 10.16
N PHE A 558 -34.14 -0.72 11.30
CA PHE A 558 -32.88 -0.46 11.99
C PHE A 558 -31.68 -1.09 11.31
N GLU A 559 -31.79 -2.32 10.81
CA GLU A 559 -30.70 -2.99 10.10
C GLU A 559 -30.33 -2.26 8.80
N ALA A 560 -31.33 -1.74 8.05
CA ALA A 560 -31.07 -0.98 6.83
C ALA A 560 -30.29 0.29 7.13
N TYR A 561 -30.69 1.06 8.14
CA TYR A 561 -29.96 2.26 8.55
C TYR A 561 -28.56 1.94 9.06
N GLU A 562 -28.41 0.89 9.88
CA GLU A 562 -27.11 0.47 10.37
C GLU A 562 -26.15 0.12 9.23
N ARG A 563 -26.61 -0.66 8.24
CA ARG A 563 -25.77 -1.07 7.12
C ARG A 563 -25.45 0.08 6.17
N LEU A 564 -26.45 0.85 5.75
CA LEU A 564 -26.28 1.90 4.74
C LEU A 564 -25.62 3.16 5.31
N ARG A 565 -25.83 3.46 6.61
CA ARG A 565 -25.35 4.70 7.22
C ARG A 565 -24.17 4.49 8.16
N PHE A 566 -24.34 3.74 9.25
CA PHE A 566 -23.26 3.54 10.23
C PHE A 566 -22.08 2.77 9.65
N ASN A 567 -22.34 1.58 9.10
CA ASN A 567 -21.30 0.69 8.63
C ASN A 567 -20.58 1.25 7.40
N LEU A 568 -21.31 1.85 6.45
CA LEU A 568 -20.68 2.46 5.27
C LEU A 568 -19.74 3.62 5.66
N GLN A 569 -20.15 4.50 6.58
CA GLN A 569 -19.30 5.60 7.05
C GLN A 569 -18.10 5.11 7.86
N LEU A 570 -18.28 4.10 8.72
CA LEU A 570 -17.18 3.45 9.44
C LEU A 570 -16.18 2.80 8.49
N ASN A 571 -16.67 2.13 7.44
CA ASN A 571 -15.86 1.51 6.40
C ASN A 571 -15.14 2.56 5.56
N TYR A 572 -15.79 3.67 5.22
CA TYR A 572 -15.17 4.80 4.54
C TYR A 572 -14.01 5.37 5.38
N CYS A 573 -14.25 5.65 6.67
CA CYS A 573 -13.19 6.08 7.59
C CYS A 573 -12.05 5.06 7.65
N ALA A 574 -12.38 3.76 7.75
CA ALA A 574 -11.39 2.69 7.78
C ALA A 574 -10.59 2.61 6.47
N HIS A 575 -11.23 2.87 5.33
CA HIS A 575 -10.60 2.90 4.01
C HIS A 575 -9.60 4.07 3.90
N VAL A 576 -10.01 5.28 4.30
CA VAL A 576 -9.14 6.47 4.26
C VAL A 576 -7.95 6.30 5.22
N LEU A 577 -8.20 5.71 6.40
CA LEU A 577 -7.19 5.41 7.41
C LEU A 577 -6.41 4.11 7.13
N ARG A 578 -6.68 3.42 6.02
CA ARG A 578 -5.96 2.20 5.68
C ARG A 578 -4.56 2.56 5.20
N GLU A 579 -3.56 1.88 5.76
CA GLU A 579 -2.25 1.76 5.13
C GLU A 579 -2.42 0.91 3.85
N SER A 580 -2.69 1.58 2.73
CA SER A 580 -2.70 0.94 1.41
C SER A 580 -1.37 0.23 1.22
N ARG A 581 -1.33 -1.07 0.91
CA ARG A 581 -0.05 -1.78 0.69
C ARG A 581 0.58 -1.47 -0.68
N THR A 582 -0.17 -0.89 -1.61
CA THR A 582 0.29 -0.56 -2.98
C THR A 582 0.78 0.89 -3.07
N PHE A 583 1.92 1.10 -3.76
CA PHE A 583 2.63 2.39 -3.81
C PHE A 583 1.83 3.48 -4.55
N PHE A 584 0.98 3.10 -5.51
CA PHE A 584 0.25 4.02 -6.37
C PHE A 584 -1.21 4.31 -5.94
N LYS A 585 -1.77 3.55 -4.98
CA LYS A 585 -3.08 3.90 -4.41
C LYS A 585 -2.91 4.81 -3.19
N ARG A 586 -3.37 6.05 -3.39
CA ARG A 586 -3.28 7.26 -2.56
C ARG A 586 -3.93 7.13 -1.17
N SER A 587 -3.31 6.38 -0.26
CA SER A 587 -3.62 6.46 1.18
C SER A 587 -3.10 7.80 1.73
N ALA A 588 -3.93 8.53 2.49
CA ALA A 588 -3.53 9.78 3.13
C ALA A 588 -2.33 9.58 4.08
N ILE A 589 -2.30 8.46 4.82
CA ILE A 589 -1.19 8.09 5.72
C ILE A 589 0.13 8.01 4.95
N ARG A 590 0.15 7.27 3.84
CA ARG A 590 1.37 7.15 3.02
C ARG A 590 1.80 8.47 2.38
N GLN A 591 0.86 9.32 1.98
CA GLN A 591 1.19 10.65 1.48
C GLN A 591 1.89 11.48 2.56
N ALA A 592 1.34 11.49 3.77
CA ALA A 592 1.94 12.19 4.91
C ALA A 592 3.33 11.64 5.26
N GLU A 593 3.50 10.32 5.28
CA GLU A 593 4.78 9.68 5.54
C GLU A 593 5.82 9.95 4.45
N ALA A 594 5.44 9.80 3.18
CA ALA A 594 6.34 9.98 2.05
C ALA A 594 6.77 11.43 1.90
N LEU A 595 5.83 12.38 1.93
CA LEU A 595 6.15 13.81 1.87
C LEU A 595 7.01 14.21 3.08
N GLY A 596 6.62 13.80 4.28
CA GLY A 596 7.43 14.05 5.48
C GLY A 596 8.81 13.41 5.42
N ALA A 597 8.97 12.24 4.82
CA ALA A 597 10.27 11.59 4.63
C ALA A 597 11.14 12.34 3.63
N VAL A 598 10.57 12.80 2.51
CA VAL A 598 11.29 13.63 1.52
C VAL A 598 11.71 14.96 2.15
N THR A 599 10.82 15.63 2.89
CA THR A 599 11.16 16.88 3.60
C THR A 599 12.30 16.67 4.59
N ARG A 600 12.23 15.64 5.46
CA ARG A 600 13.31 15.32 6.41
C ARG A 600 14.61 14.94 5.71
N ALA A 601 14.55 14.13 4.65
CA ALA A 601 15.73 13.74 3.88
C ALA A 601 16.37 14.93 3.17
N GLY A 602 15.56 15.85 2.64
CA GLY A 602 16.05 17.09 2.01
C GLY A 602 16.70 18.03 3.04
N ILE A 603 16.10 18.22 4.22
CA ILE A 603 16.72 19.00 5.31
C ILE A 603 18.03 18.35 5.78
N PHE A 604 18.05 17.03 5.94
CA PHE A 604 19.27 16.32 6.33
C PHE A 604 20.36 16.45 5.26
N GLY A 605 20.01 16.24 3.98
CA GLY A 605 20.92 16.42 2.86
C GLY A 605 21.47 17.84 2.79
N LEU A 606 20.62 18.84 2.97
CA LEU A 606 21.00 20.26 3.04
C LEU A 606 22.09 20.49 4.10
N LEU A 607 21.85 20.03 5.33
CA LEU A 607 22.80 20.16 6.44
C LEU A 607 24.09 19.40 6.18
N VAL A 608 24.02 18.19 5.62
CA VAL A 608 25.21 17.39 5.31
C VAL A 608 26.05 18.05 4.22
N PHE A 609 25.45 18.48 3.12
CA PHE A 609 26.21 19.05 2.01
C PHE A 609 26.79 20.42 2.34
N PHE A 610 26.02 21.33 2.95
CA PHE A 610 26.57 22.62 3.40
C PHE A 610 27.55 22.46 4.55
N GLY A 611 27.28 21.56 5.51
CA GLY A 611 28.21 21.23 6.57
C GLY A 611 29.53 20.67 6.05
N SER A 612 29.47 19.79 5.04
CA SER A 612 30.65 19.26 4.36
C SER A 612 31.43 20.35 3.62
N ALA A 613 30.74 21.27 2.94
CA ALA A 613 31.39 22.41 2.29
C ALA A 613 32.10 23.33 3.29
N LEU A 614 31.46 23.64 4.42
CA LEU A 614 32.04 24.44 5.49
C LEU A 614 33.23 23.73 6.16
N PHE A 615 33.09 22.43 6.45
CA PHE A 615 34.18 21.63 7.00
C PHE A 615 35.35 21.54 6.02
N GLY A 616 35.09 21.32 4.74
CA GLY A 616 36.11 21.34 3.70
C GLY A 616 36.82 22.69 3.59
N ALA A 617 36.12 23.80 3.85
CA ALA A 617 36.75 25.11 3.91
C ALA A 617 37.68 25.27 5.14
N LEU A 618 37.30 24.71 6.30
CA LEU A 618 38.12 24.72 7.52
C LEU A 618 39.31 23.77 7.47
N ALA A 619 39.11 22.59 6.87
CA ALA A 619 40.10 21.52 6.80
C ALA A 619 40.93 21.54 5.50
N GLU A 620 40.74 22.55 4.66
CA GLU A 620 41.43 22.71 3.36
C GLU A 620 41.27 21.49 2.43
N ILE A 621 40.08 20.89 2.40
CA ILE A 621 39.75 19.72 1.56
C ILE A 621 38.98 20.17 0.31
N ASP A 622 39.64 20.20 -0.84
CA ASP A 622 39.11 20.80 -2.07
C ASP A 622 37.84 20.14 -2.63
N TRP A 623 37.73 18.80 -2.61
CA TRP A 623 36.57 18.12 -3.18
C TRP A 623 35.27 18.42 -2.41
N MET A 624 35.37 18.66 -1.10
CA MET A 624 34.23 19.03 -0.24
C MET A 624 33.74 20.44 -0.52
N ARG A 625 34.61 21.32 -1.02
CA ARG A 625 34.27 22.69 -1.44
C ARG A 625 33.76 22.76 -2.88
N SER A 626 33.68 21.63 -3.57
CA SER A 626 33.34 21.62 -4.99
C SER A 626 31.96 22.23 -5.26
N PRO A 627 31.75 22.81 -6.46
CA PRO A 627 30.45 23.31 -6.87
C PRO A 627 29.35 22.24 -6.89
N VAL A 628 29.75 20.97 -7.03
CA VAL A 628 28.86 19.81 -6.95
C VAL A 628 28.23 19.69 -5.57
N VAL A 629 29.03 19.77 -4.51
CA VAL A 629 28.53 19.67 -3.12
C VAL A 629 27.56 20.80 -2.81
N HIS A 630 27.86 22.04 -3.23
CA HIS A 630 26.96 23.18 -3.06
C HIS A 630 25.65 23.00 -3.84
N SER A 631 25.72 22.58 -5.10
CA SER A 631 24.55 22.34 -5.96
C SER A 631 23.65 21.22 -5.40
N LEU A 632 24.24 20.17 -4.82
CA LEU A 632 23.50 19.11 -4.12
C LEU A 632 22.80 19.63 -2.86
N GLY A 633 23.44 20.50 -2.09
CA GLY A 633 22.83 21.18 -0.94
C GLY A 633 21.60 22.01 -1.33
N VAL A 634 21.75 22.87 -2.36
CA VAL A 634 20.64 23.68 -2.90
C VAL A 634 19.52 22.79 -3.44
N SER A 635 19.86 21.71 -4.15
CA SER A 635 18.87 20.76 -4.66
C SER A 635 18.09 20.08 -3.55
N ALA A 636 18.75 19.71 -2.45
CA ALA A 636 18.10 19.11 -1.28
C ALA A 636 17.11 20.09 -0.61
N ALA A 637 17.45 21.38 -0.50
CA ALA A 637 16.51 22.41 -0.03
C ALA A 637 15.30 22.55 -0.94
N ILE A 638 15.49 22.60 -2.26
CA ILE A 638 14.39 22.76 -3.22
C ILE A 638 13.44 21.56 -3.18
N LEU A 639 13.98 20.33 -3.08
CA LEU A 639 13.16 19.12 -2.94
C LEU A 639 12.38 19.09 -1.62
N ALA A 640 12.99 19.54 -0.51
CA ALA A 640 12.29 19.67 0.76
C ALA A 640 11.15 20.70 0.69
N LEU A 641 11.40 21.86 0.08
CA LEU A 641 10.40 22.90 -0.11
C LEU A 641 9.24 22.40 -1.00
N ALA A 642 9.54 21.73 -2.11
CA ALA A 642 8.53 21.17 -2.99
C ALA A 642 7.64 20.14 -2.26
N ALA A 643 8.26 19.24 -1.47
CA ALA A 643 7.53 18.26 -0.67
C ALA A 643 6.63 18.93 0.38
N GLN A 644 7.11 20.00 1.03
CA GLN A 644 6.33 20.80 1.96
C GLN A 644 5.13 21.47 1.27
N THR A 645 5.32 22.06 0.08
CA THR A 645 4.22 22.66 -0.69
C THR A 645 3.17 21.62 -1.11
N PHE A 646 3.59 20.40 -1.45
CA PHE A 646 2.67 19.29 -1.67
C PHE A 646 1.91 18.88 -0.40
N GLU A 647 2.57 18.87 0.75
CA GLU A 647 1.95 18.57 2.05
C GLU A 647 0.88 19.60 2.42
N GLU A 648 1.16 20.90 2.22
CA GLU A 648 0.24 22.00 2.48
C GLU A 648 -0.95 22.01 1.51
N GLY A 649 -0.73 21.67 0.23
CA GLY A 649 -1.79 21.62 -0.77
C GLY A 649 -2.72 20.42 -0.62
N LEU A 650 -2.18 19.24 -0.28
CA LEU A 650 -2.96 18.01 -0.14
C LEU A 650 -3.54 17.80 1.27
N GLN A 651 -2.92 18.41 2.29
CA GLN A 651 -3.28 18.32 3.72
C GLN A 651 -3.53 16.89 4.25
N PRO A 652 -2.69 15.88 3.92
CA PRO A 652 -2.96 14.49 4.26
C PRO A 652 -3.03 14.24 5.78
N LYS A 653 -2.20 14.93 6.57
CA LYS A 653 -2.21 14.82 8.04
C LYS A 653 -3.54 15.30 8.64
N ARG A 654 -4.08 16.40 8.11
CA ARG A 654 -5.36 16.98 8.55
C ARG A 654 -6.52 16.05 8.22
N GLU A 655 -6.52 15.46 7.02
CA GLU A 655 -7.53 14.47 6.61
C GLU A 655 -7.48 13.21 7.50
N ILE A 656 -6.28 12.71 7.84
CA ILE A 656 -6.13 11.57 8.76
C ILE A 656 -6.72 11.89 10.13
N GLU A 657 -6.38 13.03 10.71
CA GLU A 657 -6.84 13.39 12.05
C GLU A 657 -8.36 13.60 12.09
N ARG A 658 -8.90 14.30 11.08
CA ARG A 658 -10.35 14.48 10.91
C ARG A 658 -11.07 13.13 10.85
N MET A 659 -10.59 12.19 10.02
CA MET A 659 -11.19 10.86 9.91
C MET A 659 -11.02 10.01 11.17
N ARG A 660 -9.95 10.18 11.95
CA ARG A 660 -9.80 9.50 13.26
C ARG A 660 -10.84 9.99 14.25
N GLN A 661 -10.99 11.30 14.38
CA GLN A 661 -11.96 11.91 15.29
C GLN A 661 -13.38 11.52 14.90
N TYR A 662 -13.71 11.62 13.61
CA TYR A 662 -15.01 11.21 13.10
C TYR A 662 -15.27 9.72 13.35
N ARG A 663 -14.31 8.83 13.09
CA ARG A 663 -14.45 7.39 13.37
C ARG A 663 -14.67 7.08 14.86
N ILE A 664 -14.05 7.85 15.77
CA ILE A 664 -14.29 7.69 17.22
C ILE A 664 -15.73 8.06 17.55
N LEU A 665 -16.21 9.19 17.03
CA LEU A 665 -17.59 9.64 17.20
C LEU A 665 -18.59 8.62 16.64
N LEU A 666 -18.38 8.15 15.40
CA LEU A 666 -19.19 7.11 14.76
C LEU A 666 -19.25 5.84 15.61
N ARG A 667 -18.11 5.35 16.11
CA ARG A 667 -18.07 4.14 16.96
C ARG A 667 -18.82 4.33 18.27
N ARG A 668 -18.71 5.50 18.89
CA ARG A 668 -19.42 5.81 20.13
C ARG A 668 -20.93 5.84 19.90
N THR A 669 -21.39 6.51 18.85
CA THR A 669 -22.81 6.62 18.51
C THR A 669 -23.37 5.28 18.03
N HIS A 670 -22.61 4.50 17.27
CA HIS A 670 -22.99 3.14 16.87
C HIS A 670 -23.10 2.21 18.08
N ALA A 671 -22.16 2.28 19.04
CA ALA A 671 -22.26 1.50 20.27
C ALA A 671 -23.52 1.85 21.09
N LYS A 672 -23.89 3.14 21.16
CA LYS A 672 -25.17 3.57 21.77
C LYS A 672 -26.37 2.97 21.03
N PHE A 673 -26.36 2.99 19.70
CA PHE A 673 -27.41 2.41 18.86
C PHE A 673 -27.57 0.90 19.08
N ILE A 674 -26.46 0.15 19.17
CA ILE A 674 -26.47 -1.29 19.41
C ILE A 674 -26.93 -1.63 20.83
N ALA A 675 -26.51 -0.85 21.83
CA ALA A 675 -26.87 -1.06 23.23
C ALA A 675 -28.30 -0.61 23.58
N ALA A 676 -28.94 0.21 22.74
CA ALA A 676 -30.29 0.71 22.99
C ALA A 676 -31.33 -0.41 22.85
N GLU A 677 -32.07 -0.66 23.94
CA GLU A 677 -33.12 -1.68 23.98
C GLU A 677 -34.46 -1.18 23.42
N ASN A 678 -34.75 0.12 23.57
CA ASN A 678 -36.01 0.71 23.12
C ASN A 678 -35.84 1.44 21.76
N PRO A 679 -36.89 1.47 20.90
CA PRO A 679 -36.82 2.12 19.59
C PRO A 679 -36.50 3.62 19.66
N ALA A 680 -37.00 4.33 20.68
CA ALA A 680 -36.78 5.77 20.83
C ALA A 680 -35.30 6.11 21.04
N SER A 681 -34.59 5.32 21.86
CA SER A 681 -33.15 5.46 22.10
C SER A 681 -32.34 5.12 20.86
N LYS A 682 -32.76 4.12 20.05
CA LYS A 682 -32.14 3.84 18.76
C LYS A 682 -32.28 5.01 17.80
N ILE A 683 -33.48 5.58 17.68
CA ILE A 683 -33.75 6.77 16.85
C ILE A 683 -32.96 7.98 17.35
N ALA A 684 -32.87 8.19 18.66
CA ALA A 684 -32.04 9.23 19.24
C ALA A 684 -30.56 9.07 18.85
N ALA A 685 -30.03 7.85 18.86
CA ALA A 685 -28.67 7.58 18.37
C ALA A 685 -28.52 7.80 16.85
N MET A 686 -29.56 7.52 16.06
CA MET A 686 -29.58 7.83 14.62
C MET A 686 -29.58 9.36 14.38
N ARG A 687 -30.34 10.14 15.14
CA ARG A 687 -30.32 11.62 15.11
C ARG A 687 -28.97 12.17 15.53
N GLU A 688 -28.38 11.62 16.59
CA GLU A 688 -27.03 12.00 17.06
C GLU A 688 -25.97 11.76 15.98
N LEU A 689 -26.10 10.68 15.20
CA LEU A 689 -25.22 10.40 14.05
C LEU A 689 -25.35 11.46 12.96
N GLU A 690 -26.57 11.86 12.62
CA GLU A 690 -26.79 12.86 11.56
C GLU A 690 -26.26 14.23 11.97
N SER A 691 -26.45 14.61 13.23
CA SER A 691 -25.88 15.84 13.79
C SER A 691 -24.35 15.80 13.80
N SER A 692 -23.78 14.69 14.25
CA SER A 692 -22.33 14.44 14.24
C SER A 692 -21.72 14.54 12.83
N THR A 693 -22.44 14.02 11.84
CA THR A 693 -22.01 14.08 10.43
C THR A 693 -22.06 15.50 9.88
N TYR A 694 -23.05 16.30 10.30
CA TYR A 694 -23.13 17.70 9.91
C TYR A 694 -21.97 18.52 10.47
N GLN A 695 -21.66 18.34 11.76
CA GLN A 695 -20.56 19.03 12.42
C GLN A 695 -19.21 18.67 11.77
N GLU A 696 -18.99 17.40 11.43
CA GLU A 696 -17.79 16.98 10.69
C GLU A 696 -17.68 17.67 9.32
N MET A 697 -18.79 17.74 8.59
CA MET A 697 -18.87 18.42 7.30
C MET A 697 -18.61 19.93 7.45
N ALA A 698 -19.21 20.60 8.43
CA ALA A 698 -19.01 22.03 8.68
C ALA A 698 -17.53 22.34 8.99
N LEU A 699 -16.90 21.53 9.84
CA LEU A 699 -15.46 21.62 10.11
C LEU A 699 -14.63 21.39 8.84
N PHE A 700 -15.01 20.44 7.99
CA PHE A 700 -14.39 20.22 6.69
C PHE A 700 -14.52 21.43 5.76
N LEU A 701 -15.69 22.07 5.70
CA LEU A 701 -15.90 23.25 4.87
C LEU A 701 -15.10 24.46 5.36
N LYS A 702 -15.16 24.76 6.66
CA LYS A 702 -14.39 25.86 7.29
C LYS A 702 -12.89 25.70 7.09
N SER A 703 -12.38 24.50 7.38
CA SER A 703 -10.97 24.17 7.20
C SER A 703 -10.46 24.36 5.78
N ASN A 704 -11.26 23.97 4.79
CA ASN A 704 -10.90 24.12 3.39
C ASN A 704 -11.13 25.55 2.90
N TYR A 705 -12.13 26.27 3.41
CA TYR A 705 -12.39 27.67 3.11
C TYR A 705 -11.20 28.56 3.50
N GLU A 706 -10.64 28.34 4.69
CA GLU A 706 -9.47 29.07 5.21
C GLU A 706 -8.15 28.72 4.49
N ALA A 707 -8.05 27.53 3.89
CA ALA A 707 -6.82 27.09 3.26
C ALA A 707 -6.42 27.99 2.08
N GLN A 708 -5.26 28.64 2.16
CA GLN A 708 -4.74 29.51 1.10
C GLN A 708 -4.42 28.76 -0.19
N PHE A 709 -4.12 27.47 -0.06
CA PHE A 709 -3.78 26.59 -1.17
C PHE A 709 -4.48 25.24 -0.99
N VAL A 710 -5.18 24.79 -2.04
CA VAL A 710 -5.90 23.50 -2.05
C VAL A 710 -5.58 22.80 -3.35
N MET A 711 -5.00 21.60 -3.26
CA MET A 711 -4.76 20.71 -4.41
C MET A 711 -5.90 19.71 -4.58
#